data_AF-A0A2A6NFY6-F1
#
_entry.id   AF-A0A2A6NFY6-F1
#
_cell.length_a   1.000
_cell.length_b   1.000
_cell.length_c   1.000
_cell.angle_alpha   90.00
_cell.angle_beta   90.00
_cell.angle_gamma   90.00
#
_symmetry.space_group_name_H-M   'P 1'
#
loop_
_entity.id
_entity.type
_entity.pdbx_description
1 polymer ?
#
loop_
_entity_poly.entity_id
_entity_poly.type
_entity_poly.pdbx_seq_one_letter_code
_entity_poly.pdbx_strand_id
1 'polypeptide(L)'
;MRLLVRFMGFLFAAGTVVFLVGVAAVAGAIWHFSKDLPDYSQLQDYEPPVMTRVHAADGALLGEYSKERRLYLPIQAVPKLVINAFLAAEDKNFYEHGGIDYQGMARAAILYAQNYGSNRRPQGASTITQQVAKNFLLTNEVSFARKIKEALLAMRIERAYSKDRILELYLNEIYLGLGAYGIAAASLVYFDKSVNELTIAEASYLASLPKAPAALHPVRNRDRAIERRNYVIDRLLENGWIKQADADKARKDPLNVTSRSNGAHIFAGEYFAEEVRRDIFERYGEKKLYEGGLSVRTTLDPKIQVMARKTMVAGLVNYDEAQGWRGPVHKLDVSGDWGVKLADVKSLSDISPWRMAVVLETSDQSARIGFQPGRELGGAVSKERQTGIITMDGVRWAKTKGKAPTAVSQVLQPGDVIYADPLVTKEGTAVEGQYRLRQLPEVSGAMVAMDPWTGRVLAMVGGFSFDQSQFNRATQAYRQPGSSFKPIVYSSALDNGYTPSTTVIDAPIEIDQGQGAGVWRPENYSTGKYYGPTTLRNALQRSLNTVTVRLAQDIGMPLVGEYAKRFGVYDELPNYLSYALGAGETTVMRMVTAYSMFANGGRRVKPTLIDRIQDRYGHTIFKHDTRECRGCDAPGGWKSQPEPQLVDRREQVLDPMTAYQITEMMEGVVQRGTATVVKEVGKPIAGKTGTTNDEKDVWFVGFSPDLAVGVYMGYDKPRNLGRTATGGHVAAPIARDFLKLALADKPPTPFKVPAGIKLIRVDAKTGMRAGPGDGGNTILEAFKPGTAPPDNYSVIGVADADGRSPAPGPQPSQSGGQPDGGFFMRPGTGGLY
;
A
#
# COMPACT_ATOMS: atom_id res chain seq x y z
N MET A 1 -68.80 64.12 -17.63
CA MET A 1 -68.09 63.74 -16.39
C MET A 1 -68.63 62.47 -15.71
N ARG A 2 -69.94 62.33 -15.42
CA ARG A 2 -70.48 61.13 -14.72
C ARG A 2 -70.25 59.77 -15.42
N LEU A 3 -70.27 59.73 -16.75
CA LEU A 3 -70.05 58.51 -17.54
C LEU A 3 -68.59 58.05 -17.50
N LEU A 4 -67.65 59.00 -17.47
CA LEU A 4 -66.20 58.75 -17.40
C LEU A 4 -65.79 58.19 -16.02
N VAL A 5 -66.39 58.72 -14.95
CA VAL A 5 -66.18 58.22 -13.57
C VAL A 5 -66.75 56.81 -13.38
N ARG A 6 -67.90 56.50 -13.97
CA ARG A 6 -68.48 55.14 -13.95
C ARG A 6 -67.64 54.15 -14.77
N PHE A 7 -67.10 54.57 -15.90
CA PHE A 7 -66.20 53.74 -16.71
C PHE A 7 -64.87 53.45 -16.00
N MET A 8 -64.26 54.47 -15.37
CA MET A 8 -63.07 54.26 -14.53
C MET A 8 -63.36 53.39 -13.30
N GLY A 9 -64.53 53.53 -12.67
CA GLY A 9 -64.96 52.67 -11.57
C GLY A 9 -65.16 51.21 -11.99
N PHE A 10 -65.72 50.97 -13.18
CA PHE A 10 -65.83 49.64 -13.77
C PHE A 10 -64.46 49.04 -14.11
N LEU A 11 -63.54 49.80 -14.71
CA LEU A 11 -62.17 49.36 -14.99
C LEU A 11 -61.40 49.05 -13.70
N PHE A 12 -61.58 49.84 -12.65
CA PHE A 12 -60.97 49.60 -11.35
C PHE A 12 -61.55 48.34 -10.68
N ALA A 13 -62.88 48.16 -10.71
CA ALA A 13 -63.53 46.96 -10.17
C ALA A 13 -63.13 45.70 -10.94
N ALA A 14 -63.14 45.74 -12.28
CA ALA A 14 -62.68 44.65 -13.13
C ALA A 14 -61.19 44.33 -12.88
N GLY A 15 -60.34 45.36 -12.78
CA GLY A 15 -58.93 45.21 -12.43
C GLY A 15 -58.72 44.58 -11.05
N THR A 16 -59.55 44.97 -10.06
CA THR A 16 -59.51 44.42 -8.70
C THR A 16 -59.94 42.95 -8.68
N VAL A 17 -60.99 42.59 -9.43
CA VAL A 17 -61.44 41.19 -9.54
C VAL A 17 -60.37 40.33 -10.20
N VAL A 18 -59.79 40.79 -11.31
CA VAL A 18 -58.69 40.09 -11.99
C VAL A 18 -57.48 39.94 -11.06
N PHE A 19 -57.15 40.97 -10.29
CA PHE A 19 -56.08 40.93 -9.28
C PHE A 19 -56.38 39.89 -8.20
N LEU A 20 -57.58 39.89 -7.60
CA LEU A 20 -57.95 38.93 -6.56
C LEU A 20 -57.98 37.48 -7.07
N VAL A 21 -58.47 37.25 -8.29
CA VAL A 21 -58.41 35.94 -8.94
C VAL A 21 -56.97 35.52 -9.18
N GLY A 22 -56.10 36.45 -9.62
CA GLY A 22 -54.67 36.22 -9.76
C GLY A 22 -54.00 35.85 -8.43
N VAL A 23 -54.31 36.58 -7.35
CA VAL A 23 -53.80 36.29 -6.00
C VAL A 23 -54.28 34.93 -5.51
N ALA A 24 -55.56 34.59 -5.69
CA ALA A 24 -56.11 33.30 -5.32
C ALA A 24 -55.47 32.15 -6.11
N ALA A 25 -55.22 32.35 -7.41
CA ALA A 25 -54.52 31.37 -8.25
C ALA A 25 -53.07 31.15 -7.79
N VAL A 26 -52.34 32.23 -7.47
CA VAL A 26 -50.97 32.16 -6.93
C VAL A 26 -50.96 31.49 -5.56
N ALA A 27 -51.87 31.85 -4.66
CA ALA A 27 -52.00 31.24 -3.34
C ALA A 27 -52.34 29.74 -3.43
N GLY A 28 -53.26 29.37 -4.33
CA GLY A 28 -53.62 27.98 -4.61
C GLY A 28 -52.43 27.19 -5.19
N ALA A 29 -51.65 27.78 -6.09
CA ALA A 29 -50.44 27.17 -6.63
C ALA A 29 -49.37 26.97 -5.54
N ILE A 30 -49.10 27.98 -4.71
CA ILE A 30 -48.16 27.86 -3.59
C ILE A 30 -48.62 26.76 -2.64
N TRP A 31 -49.90 26.73 -2.27
CA TRP A 31 -50.45 25.69 -1.40
C TRP A 31 -50.29 24.29 -2.00
N HIS A 32 -50.64 24.11 -3.27
CA HIS A 32 -50.48 22.85 -3.99
C HIS A 32 -49.02 22.37 -4.00
N PHE A 33 -48.09 23.22 -4.43
CA PHE A 33 -46.66 22.85 -4.49
C PHE A 33 -46.02 22.69 -3.10
N SER A 34 -46.54 23.37 -2.08
CA SER A 34 -46.00 23.30 -0.72
C SER A 34 -46.27 22.00 0.02
N LYS A 35 -47.29 21.22 -0.38
CA LYS A 35 -47.64 19.92 0.21
C LYS A 35 -46.60 18.84 -0.09
N ASP A 36 -45.99 18.90 -1.28
CA ASP A 36 -45.02 17.92 -1.77
C ASP A 36 -43.58 18.45 -1.73
N LEU A 37 -43.29 19.38 -0.82
CA LEU A 37 -41.92 19.87 -0.63
C LEU A 37 -41.13 18.92 0.28
N PRO A 38 -39.92 18.52 -0.12
CA PRO A 38 -39.00 17.79 0.74
C PRO A 38 -38.72 18.56 2.04
N ASP A 39 -38.42 17.82 3.10
CA ASP A 39 -38.04 18.42 4.37
C ASP A 39 -36.65 19.06 4.28
N TYR A 40 -36.54 20.33 4.67
CA TYR A 40 -35.30 21.09 4.68
C TYR A 40 -34.43 20.82 5.93
N SER A 41 -34.98 20.14 6.94
CA SER A 41 -34.24 19.70 8.13
C SER A 41 -33.09 18.75 7.77
N GLN A 42 -33.21 18.05 6.64
CA GLN A 42 -32.17 17.16 6.08
C GLN A 42 -30.84 17.89 5.80
N LEU A 43 -30.85 19.22 5.68
CA LEU A 43 -29.64 20.04 5.52
C LEU A 43 -28.88 20.29 6.85
N GLN A 44 -29.52 20.06 8.02
CA GLN A 44 -28.85 20.12 9.33
C GLN A 44 -27.89 18.94 9.49
N ASP A 45 -28.38 17.73 9.19
CA ASP A 45 -27.64 16.47 9.32
C ASP A 45 -26.94 16.07 8.02
N TYR A 46 -26.80 17.01 7.08
CA TYR A 46 -26.20 16.71 5.78
C TYR A 46 -24.71 16.42 5.93
N GLU A 47 -24.38 15.14 5.79
CA GLU A 47 -23.02 14.63 5.67
C GLU A 47 -22.73 14.29 4.21
N PRO A 48 -22.10 15.21 3.45
CA PRO A 48 -21.76 14.90 2.06
C PRO A 48 -20.81 13.70 2.01
N PRO A 49 -20.85 12.86 0.96
CA PRO A 49 -19.83 11.83 0.77
C PRO A 49 -18.47 12.50 0.64
N VAL A 50 -17.56 12.23 1.58
CA VAL A 50 -16.19 12.77 1.57
C VAL A 50 -15.23 11.63 1.27
N MET A 51 -14.21 11.94 0.49
CA MET A 51 -13.19 10.96 0.11
C MET A 51 -12.36 10.51 1.32
N THR A 52 -12.07 9.21 1.40
CA THR A 52 -11.09 8.68 2.35
C THR A 52 -9.69 8.96 1.85
N ARG A 53 -8.81 9.41 2.75
CA ARG A 53 -7.41 9.74 2.44
C ARG A 53 -6.49 8.86 3.27
N VAL A 54 -5.58 8.18 2.59
CA VAL A 54 -4.61 7.27 3.18
C VAL A 54 -3.22 7.89 3.10
N HIS A 55 -2.56 8.04 4.23
CA HIS A 55 -1.23 8.63 4.36
C HIS A 55 -0.23 7.59 4.89
N ALA A 56 1.01 7.69 4.44
CA ALA A 56 2.15 6.95 4.98
C ALA A 56 2.54 7.43 6.40
N ALA A 57 3.52 6.75 7.00
CA ALA A 57 3.97 7.03 8.35
C ALA A 57 4.56 8.44 8.51
N ASP A 58 5.11 9.05 7.45
CA ASP A 58 5.65 10.41 7.41
C ASP A 58 4.61 11.48 7.03
N GLY A 59 3.37 11.08 6.74
CA GLY A 59 2.28 11.95 6.31
C GLY A 59 2.16 12.14 4.80
N ALA A 60 3.03 11.54 3.98
CA ALA A 60 2.89 11.55 2.53
C ALA A 60 1.58 10.85 2.10
N LEU A 61 0.88 11.42 1.11
CA LEU A 61 -0.34 10.81 0.59
C LEU A 61 -0.01 9.52 -0.16
N LEU A 62 -0.72 8.44 0.16
CA LEU A 62 -0.54 7.12 -0.46
C LEU A 62 -1.69 6.80 -1.41
N GLY A 63 -2.92 7.16 -1.05
CA GLY A 63 -4.11 6.89 -1.85
C GLY A 63 -5.33 7.68 -1.40
N GLU A 64 -6.26 7.87 -2.32
CA GLU A 64 -7.54 8.54 -2.09
C GLU A 64 -8.65 7.66 -2.66
N TYR A 65 -9.68 7.39 -1.86
CA TYR A 65 -10.79 6.51 -2.23
C TYR A 65 -12.10 7.28 -2.14
N SER A 66 -12.77 7.44 -3.28
CA SER A 66 -14.08 8.07 -3.37
C SER A 66 -14.87 7.63 -4.60
N LYS A 67 -16.20 7.72 -4.52
CA LYS A 67 -17.09 7.72 -5.70
C LYS A 67 -17.12 9.10 -6.35
N GLU A 68 -17.20 10.13 -5.52
CA GLU A 68 -17.18 11.54 -5.89
C GLU A 68 -16.02 12.23 -5.17
N ARG A 69 -15.14 12.92 -5.91
CA ARG A 69 -13.99 13.59 -5.29
C ARG A 69 -14.49 14.85 -4.59
N ARG A 70 -14.66 14.75 -3.28
CA ARG A 70 -15.17 15.83 -2.44
C ARG A 70 -14.33 15.97 -1.18
N LEU A 71 -13.97 17.21 -0.87
CA LEU A 71 -13.27 17.59 0.35
C LEU A 71 -14.08 18.69 1.02
N TYR A 72 -14.53 18.43 2.24
CA TYR A 72 -15.28 19.41 3.02
C TYR A 72 -14.34 20.50 3.55
N LEU A 73 -14.71 21.75 3.34
CA LEU A 73 -14.01 22.92 3.87
C LEU A 73 -15.04 23.83 4.56
N PRO A 74 -14.86 24.13 5.87
CA PRO A 74 -15.74 25.07 6.54
C PRO A 74 -15.59 26.48 5.94
N ILE A 75 -16.67 27.27 5.93
CA ILE A 75 -16.71 28.56 5.24
C ILE A 75 -15.63 29.54 5.75
N GLN A 76 -15.24 29.45 7.02
CA GLN A 76 -14.21 30.28 7.62
C GLN A 76 -12.80 29.98 7.06
N ALA A 77 -12.59 28.78 6.51
CA ALA A 77 -11.36 28.39 5.86
C ALA A 77 -11.34 28.73 4.36
N VAL A 78 -12.43 29.28 3.80
CA VAL A 78 -12.49 29.73 2.41
C VAL A 78 -12.03 31.19 2.30
N PRO A 79 -11.03 31.52 1.47
CA PRO A 79 -10.59 32.90 1.28
C PRO A 79 -11.70 33.79 0.73
N LYS A 80 -11.72 35.05 1.19
CA LYS A 80 -12.64 36.08 0.67
C LYS A 80 -12.56 36.25 -0.84
N LEU A 81 -11.37 36.10 -1.45
CA LEU A 81 -11.21 36.14 -2.89
C LEU A 81 -12.06 35.09 -3.61
N VAL A 82 -12.04 33.85 -3.11
CA VAL A 82 -12.79 32.74 -3.70
C VAL A 82 -14.28 32.96 -3.51
N ILE A 83 -14.71 33.34 -2.30
CA ILE A 83 -16.10 33.72 -2.01
C ILE A 83 -16.57 34.80 -3.00
N ASN A 84 -15.83 35.90 -3.12
CA ASN A 84 -16.15 37.01 -4.00
C ASN A 84 -16.21 36.60 -5.47
N ALA A 85 -15.33 35.70 -5.93
CA ALA A 85 -15.37 35.23 -7.31
C ALA A 85 -16.68 34.47 -7.63
N PHE A 86 -17.12 33.58 -6.73
CA PHE A 86 -18.38 32.85 -6.90
C PHE A 86 -19.59 33.78 -6.79
N LEU A 87 -19.60 34.73 -5.86
CA LEU A 87 -20.68 35.73 -5.75
C LEU A 87 -20.74 36.63 -6.99
N ALA A 88 -19.60 37.09 -7.51
CA ALA A 88 -19.55 37.93 -8.71
C ALA A 88 -20.07 37.19 -9.95
N ALA A 89 -19.83 35.89 -10.03
CA ALA A 89 -20.19 35.05 -11.16
C ALA A 89 -21.67 34.60 -11.14
N GLU A 90 -22.18 34.22 -9.96
CA GLU A 90 -23.47 33.55 -9.80
C GLU A 90 -24.53 34.45 -9.16
N ASP A 91 -24.21 35.15 -8.08
CA ASP A 91 -25.21 35.86 -7.25
C ASP A 91 -24.59 37.02 -6.46
N LYS A 92 -24.53 38.21 -7.07
CA LYS A 92 -23.90 39.40 -6.48
C LYS A 92 -24.60 39.86 -5.20
N ASN A 93 -25.92 39.74 -5.16
CA ASN A 93 -26.76 40.25 -4.08
C ASN A 93 -27.09 39.16 -3.04
N PHE A 94 -26.32 38.08 -3.02
CA PHE A 94 -26.59 36.89 -2.21
C PHE A 94 -26.88 37.23 -0.74
N TYR A 95 -26.12 38.13 -0.12
CA TYR A 95 -26.31 38.50 1.29
C TYR A 95 -27.51 39.42 1.54
N GLU A 96 -28.13 39.98 0.51
CA GLU A 96 -29.19 40.99 0.63
C GLU A 96 -30.59 40.40 0.45
N HIS A 97 -30.77 39.38 -0.38
CA HIS A 97 -32.09 38.83 -0.70
C HIS A 97 -32.51 37.64 0.19
N GLY A 98 -33.81 37.37 0.35
CA GLY A 98 -34.32 36.23 1.16
C GLY A 98 -34.53 34.92 0.37
N GLY A 99 -33.52 34.45 -0.37
CA GLY A 99 -33.59 33.25 -1.23
C GLY A 99 -33.99 33.46 -2.69
N ILE A 100 -34.67 34.54 -3.03
CA ILE A 100 -35.01 34.92 -4.40
C ILE A 100 -34.59 36.36 -4.63
N ASP A 101 -33.79 36.62 -5.67
CA ASP A 101 -33.41 37.97 -6.09
C ASP A 101 -34.48 38.57 -7.04
N TYR A 102 -35.49 39.21 -6.46
CA TYR A 102 -36.55 39.86 -7.24
C TYR A 102 -36.02 40.99 -8.15
N GLN A 103 -34.98 41.71 -7.73
CA GLN A 103 -34.36 42.77 -8.53
C GLN A 103 -33.60 42.17 -9.71
N GLY A 104 -32.84 41.10 -9.47
CA GLY A 104 -32.15 40.32 -10.49
C GLY A 104 -33.11 39.69 -11.51
N MET A 105 -34.22 39.11 -11.04
CA MET A 105 -35.27 38.55 -11.90
C MET A 105 -35.94 39.62 -12.77
N ALA A 106 -36.30 40.77 -12.21
CA ALA A 106 -36.89 41.87 -12.97
C ALA A 106 -35.91 42.40 -14.02
N ARG A 107 -34.63 42.56 -13.66
CA ARG A 107 -33.57 42.97 -14.58
C ARG A 107 -33.38 41.94 -15.70
N ALA A 108 -33.35 40.65 -15.38
CA ALA A 108 -33.24 39.58 -16.36
C ALA A 108 -34.46 39.54 -17.30
N ALA A 109 -35.66 39.78 -16.80
CA ALA A 109 -36.89 39.84 -17.60
C ALA A 109 -36.89 41.04 -18.56
N ILE A 110 -36.46 42.22 -18.10
CA ILE A 110 -36.31 43.41 -18.95
C ILE A 110 -35.25 43.17 -20.03
N LEU A 111 -34.09 42.62 -19.66
CA LEU A 111 -33.03 42.27 -20.61
C LEU A 111 -33.51 41.21 -21.62
N TYR A 112 -34.33 40.24 -21.19
CA TYR A 112 -34.91 39.25 -22.09
C TYR A 112 -35.88 39.89 -23.08
N ALA A 113 -36.76 40.80 -22.62
CA ALA A 113 -37.67 41.54 -23.47
C ALA A 113 -36.95 42.47 -24.46
N GLN A 114 -35.88 43.14 -24.02
CA GLN A 114 -35.05 44.01 -24.87
C GLN A 114 -34.24 43.24 -25.91
N ASN A 115 -33.87 41.99 -25.63
CA ASN A 115 -33.09 41.14 -26.52
C ASN A 115 -33.96 40.13 -27.29
N TYR A 116 -35.28 40.27 -27.23
CA TYR A 116 -36.24 39.41 -27.92
C TYR A 116 -36.08 39.55 -29.45
N GLY A 117 -35.62 38.49 -30.11
CA GLY A 117 -35.26 38.49 -31.54
C GLY A 117 -33.75 38.51 -31.85
N SER A 118 -32.89 38.61 -30.84
CA SER A 118 -31.43 38.44 -30.98
C SER A 118 -31.00 37.01 -30.58
N ASN A 119 -29.92 36.48 -31.19
CA ASN A 119 -29.38 35.15 -30.87
C ASN A 119 -28.63 35.09 -29.51
N ARG A 120 -28.84 36.07 -28.62
CA ARG A 120 -28.19 36.19 -27.31
C ARG A 120 -28.98 35.41 -26.25
N ARG A 121 -28.31 34.46 -25.58
CA ARG A 121 -28.93 33.64 -24.53
C ARG A 121 -29.35 34.48 -23.31
N PRO A 122 -30.47 34.17 -22.65
CA PRO A 122 -30.89 34.82 -21.41
C PRO A 122 -29.82 34.69 -20.31
N GLN A 123 -29.68 35.72 -19.49
CA GLN A 123 -28.85 35.68 -18.28
C GLN A 123 -29.51 34.75 -17.25
N GLY A 124 -28.72 33.94 -16.53
CA GLY A 124 -29.25 33.01 -15.53
C GLY A 124 -29.89 33.76 -14.37
N ALA A 125 -31.13 33.41 -14.03
CA ALA A 125 -31.93 34.09 -12.99
C ALA A 125 -32.02 33.31 -11.67
N SER A 126 -31.15 32.31 -11.45
CA SER A 126 -31.22 31.45 -10.26
C SER A 126 -30.22 31.88 -9.19
N THR A 127 -30.68 32.10 -7.97
CA THR A 127 -29.84 32.44 -6.80
C THR A 127 -29.03 31.24 -6.32
N ILE A 128 -27.96 31.47 -5.54
CA ILE A 128 -27.18 30.39 -4.92
C ILE A 128 -28.08 29.49 -4.07
N THR A 129 -28.99 30.06 -3.29
CA THR A 129 -29.93 29.31 -2.44
C THR A 129 -30.86 28.42 -3.27
N GLN A 130 -31.31 28.89 -4.44
CA GLN A 130 -32.08 28.04 -5.37
C GLN A 130 -31.24 26.90 -5.93
N GLN A 131 -29.94 27.11 -6.18
CA GLN A 131 -29.04 26.05 -6.60
C GLN A 131 -28.79 25.02 -5.49
N VAL A 132 -28.68 25.44 -4.23
CA VAL A 132 -28.63 24.53 -3.07
C VAL A 132 -29.92 23.71 -2.98
N ALA A 133 -31.08 24.36 -3.04
CA ALA A 133 -32.36 23.64 -3.05
C ALA A 133 -32.44 22.60 -4.19
N LYS A 134 -31.96 22.95 -5.38
CA LYS A 134 -31.91 22.05 -6.55
C LYS A 134 -30.98 20.86 -6.32
N ASN A 135 -29.74 21.11 -5.90
CA ASN A 135 -28.71 20.07 -5.85
C ASN A 135 -28.92 19.08 -4.71
N PHE A 136 -29.59 19.50 -3.62
CA PHE A 136 -29.72 18.68 -2.40
C PHE A 136 -31.07 18.00 -2.26
N LEU A 137 -32.16 18.65 -2.68
CA LEU A 137 -33.51 18.25 -2.28
C LEU A 137 -34.44 17.91 -3.46
N LEU A 138 -34.04 18.21 -4.70
CA LEU A 138 -34.88 18.02 -5.88
C LEU A 138 -34.20 17.13 -6.92
N THR A 139 -35.01 16.48 -7.75
CA THR A 139 -34.53 15.66 -8.87
C THR A 139 -34.11 16.54 -10.06
N ASN A 140 -33.30 15.99 -10.97
CA ASN A 140 -32.74 16.72 -12.12
C ASN A 140 -33.72 16.97 -13.29
N GLU A 141 -35.01 16.69 -13.13
CA GLU A 141 -36.01 16.84 -14.19
C GLU A 141 -36.24 18.31 -14.60
N VAL A 142 -36.25 18.65 -15.89
CA VAL A 142 -36.47 20.05 -16.30
C VAL A 142 -37.96 20.35 -16.39
N SER A 143 -38.57 20.80 -15.29
CA SER A 143 -40.00 21.20 -15.24
C SER A 143 -40.22 22.56 -14.58
N PHE A 144 -41.27 23.28 -15.03
CA PHE A 144 -41.71 24.54 -14.38
C PHE A 144 -42.17 24.30 -12.94
N ALA A 145 -42.82 23.15 -12.69
CA ALA A 145 -43.22 22.71 -11.35
C ALA A 145 -42.01 22.60 -10.41
N ARG A 146 -40.92 21.96 -10.85
CA ARG A 146 -39.66 21.91 -10.08
C ARG A 146 -39.13 23.31 -9.82
N LYS A 147 -39.18 24.23 -10.78
CA LYS A 147 -38.65 25.59 -10.59
C LYS A 147 -39.41 26.39 -9.53
N ILE A 148 -40.73 26.18 -9.43
CA ILE A 148 -41.55 26.75 -8.35
C ILE A 148 -41.17 26.10 -7.01
N LYS A 149 -41.00 24.77 -6.97
CA LYS A 149 -40.52 24.06 -5.77
C LYS A 149 -39.15 24.55 -5.29
N GLU A 150 -38.19 24.77 -6.21
CA GLU A 150 -36.87 25.36 -5.90
C GLU A 150 -36.99 26.73 -5.23
N ALA A 151 -37.84 27.61 -5.77
CA ALA A 151 -38.04 28.96 -5.25
C ALA A 151 -38.67 28.96 -3.85
N LEU A 152 -39.70 28.12 -3.63
CA LEU A 152 -40.34 27.96 -2.32
C LEU A 152 -39.38 27.37 -1.29
N LEU A 153 -38.59 26.37 -1.69
CA LEU A 153 -37.62 25.71 -0.82
C LEU A 153 -36.45 26.64 -0.48
N ALA A 154 -35.96 27.44 -1.44
CA ALA A 154 -34.95 28.45 -1.19
C ALA A 154 -35.38 29.46 -0.12
N MET A 155 -36.63 29.94 -0.17
CA MET A 155 -37.18 30.83 0.87
C MET A 155 -37.28 30.15 2.24
N ARG A 156 -37.56 28.84 2.31
CA ARG A 156 -37.58 28.09 3.57
C ARG A 156 -36.17 27.89 4.14
N ILE A 157 -35.21 27.53 3.29
CA ILE A 157 -33.79 27.36 3.66
C ILE A 157 -33.25 28.66 4.27
N GLU A 158 -33.54 29.81 3.67
CA GLU A 158 -33.08 31.14 4.14
C GLU A 158 -33.65 31.58 5.48
N ARG A 159 -34.80 31.03 5.87
CA ARG A 159 -35.37 31.27 7.22
C ARG A 159 -34.75 30.34 8.26
N ALA A 160 -34.24 29.18 7.84
CA ALA A 160 -33.73 28.16 8.72
C ALA A 160 -32.20 28.23 8.92
N TYR A 161 -31.45 28.74 7.93
CA TYR A 161 -29.99 28.74 7.92
C TYR A 161 -29.42 30.13 7.65
N SER A 162 -28.24 30.41 8.21
CA SER A 162 -27.50 31.63 7.91
C SER A 162 -26.96 31.62 6.47
N LYS A 163 -26.71 32.81 5.92
CA LYS A 163 -26.09 32.99 4.60
C LYS A 163 -24.77 32.24 4.47
N ASP A 164 -23.94 32.32 5.50
CA ASP A 164 -22.65 31.64 5.55
C ASP A 164 -22.81 30.12 5.45
N ARG A 165 -23.81 29.54 6.15
CA ARG A 165 -24.08 28.10 6.07
C ARG A 165 -24.61 27.68 4.70
N ILE A 166 -25.46 28.49 4.07
CA ILE A 166 -25.97 28.20 2.71
C ILE A 166 -24.82 28.26 1.70
N LEU A 167 -23.94 29.26 1.81
CA LEU A 167 -22.77 29.38 0.95
C LEU A 167 -21.76 28.25 1.18
N GLU A 168 -21.56 27.83 2.43
CA GLU A 168 -20.75 26.66 2.79
C GLU A 168 -21.25 25.39 2.09
N LEU A 169 -22.56 25.11 2.18
CA LEU A 169 -23.19 23.98 1.50
C LEU A 169 -22.99 24.07 -0.01
N TYR A 170 -23.21 25.24 -0.60
CA TYR A 170 -23.04 25.46 -2.03
C TYR A 170 -21.59 25.20 -2.49
N LEU A 171 -20.61 25.82 -1.83
CA LEU A 171 -19.20 25.73 -2.21
C LEU A 171 -18.61 24.33 -1.99
N ASN A 172 -19.21 23.50 -1.14
CA ASN A 172 -18.79 22.11 -0.93
C ASN A 172 -19.55 21.10 -1.82
N GLU A 173 -20.71 21.46 -2.36
CA GLU A 173 -21.53 20.56 -3.19
C GLU A 173 -21.32 20.75 -4.69
N ILE A 174 -21.09 21.99 -5.12
CA ILE A 174 -21.19 22.33 -6.54
C ILE A 174 -20.24 21.49 -7.41
N TYR A 175 -20.78 20.86 -8.46
CA TYR A 175 -19.97 20.10 -9.41
C TYR A 175 -19.19 21.05 -10.31
N LEU A 176 -17.86 20.95 -10.27
CA LEU A 176 -16.95 21.84 -11.01
C LEU A 176 -16.28 21.15 -12.19
N GLY A 177 -16.63 19.90 -12.50
CA GLY A 177 -16.03 19.13 -13.60
C GLY A 177 -14.92 18.20 -13.13
N LEU A 178 -14.46 17.30 -14.02
CA LEU A 178 -13.40 16.32 -13.77
C LEU A 178 -13.63 15.44 -12.51
N GLY A 179 -14.89 15.18 -12.17
CA GLY A 179 -15.27 14.43 -10.97
C GLY A 179 -15.09 15.17 -9.64
N ALA A 180 -14.74 16.46 -9.68
CA ALA A 180 -14.55 17.30 -8.50
C ALA A 180 -15.87 17.97 -8.07
N TYR A 181 -16.25 17.72 -6.81
CA TYR A 181 -17.38 18.33 -6.13
C TYR A 181 -16.86 19.25 -5.03
N GLY A 182 -17.27 20.51 -5.10
CA GLY A 182 -16.84 21.57 -4.21
C GLY A 182 -15.46 22.16 -4.53
N ILE A 183 -15.22 23.37 -4.00
CA ILE A 183 -14.06 24.20 -4.34
C ILE A 183 -12.73 23.60 -3.89
N ALA A 184 -12.71 22.89 -2.76
CA ALA A 184 -11.47 22.34 -2.20
C ALA A 184 -10.95 21.18 -3.05
N ALA A 185 -11.84 20.28 -3.47
CA ALA A 185 -11.50 19.22 -4.41
C ALA A 185 -11.10 19.78 -5.79
N ALA A 186 -11.83 20.78 -6.30
CA ALA A 186 -11.53 21.39 -7.59
C ALA A 186 -10.18 22.12 -7.60
N SER A 187 -9.84 22.85 -6.52
CA SER A 187 -8.53 23.51 -6.37
C SER A 187 -7.37 22.52 -6.53
N LEU A 188 -7.48 21.35 -5.90
CA LEU A 188 -6.49 20.28 -6.01
C LEU A 188 -6.48 19.61 -7.39
N VAL A 189 -7.65 19.36 -7.98
CA VAL A 189 -7.78 18.68 -9.28
C VAL A 189 -7.28 19.54 -10.44
N TYR A 190 -7.57 20.84 -10.42
CA TYR A 190 -7.20 21.75 -11.51
C TYR A 190 -5.81 22.35 -11.32
N PHE A 191 -5.41 22.71 -10.10
CA PHE A 191 -4.22 23.52 -9.85
C PHE A 191 -3.21 22.91 -8.87
N ASP A 192 -3.52 21.78 -8.24
CA ASP A 192 -2.70 21.15 -7.19
C ASP A 192 -2.36 22.11 -6.02
N LYS A 193 -3.32 22.97 -5.68
CA LYS A 193 -3.17 24.02 -4.68
C LYS A 193 -4.22 23.93 -3.59
N SER A 194 -3.88 24.39 -2.39
CA SER A 194 -4.87 24.71 -1.38
C SER A 194 -5.76 25.86 -1.86
N VAL A 195 -7.00 25.92 -1.39
CA VAL A 195 -7.94 27.01 -1.72
C VAL A 195 -7.35 28.38 -1.36
N ASN A 196 -6.48 28.41 -0.33
CA ASN A 196 -5.79 29.62 0.15
C ASN A 196 -4.69 30.13 -0.78
N GLU A 197 -4.24 29.31 -1.72
CA GLU A 197 -3.14 29.61 -2.64
C GLU A 197 -3.63 29.97 -4.05
N LEU A 198 -4.96 29.98 -4.26
CA LEU A 198 -5.58 30.29 -5.53
C LEU A 198 -5.36 31.77 -5.91
N THR A 199 -4.87 31.99 -7.12
CA THR A 199 -4.78 33.34 -7.71
C THR A 199 -6.16 33.87 -8.12
N ILE A 200 -6.25 35.17 -8.45
CA ILE A 200 -7.48 35.76 -9.01
C ILE A 200 -7.93 35.02 -10.27
N ALA A 201 -6.98 34.66 -11.16
CA ALA A 201 -7.29 33.95 -12.40
C ALA A 201 -7.82 32.54 -12.12
N GLU A 202 -7.23 31.82 -11.18
CA GLU A 202 -7.62 30.45 -10.80
C GLU A 202 -8.99 30.44 -10.08
N ALA A 203 -9.19 31.33 -9.11
CA ALA A 203 -10.48 31.48 -8.41
C ALA A 203 -11.60 31.88 -9.38
N SER A 204 -11.33 32.80 -10.30
CA SER A 204 -12.28 33.23 -11.34
C SER A 204 -12.61 32.11 -12.33
N TYR A 205 -11.64 31.24 -12.62
CA TYR A 205 -11.88 30.08 -13.46
C TYR A 205 -12.76 29.06 -12.74
N LEU A 206 -12.49 28.73 -11.48
CA LEU A 206 -13.35 27.82 -10.71
C LEU A 206 -14.79 28.37 -10.59
N ALA A 207 -14.95 29.67 -10.32
CA ALA A 207 -16.25 30.34 -10.28
C ALA A 207 -16.97 30.39 -11.64
N SER A 208 -16.27 30.13 -12.74
CA SER A 208 -16.86 30.07 -14.08
C SER A 208 -17.55 28.74 -14.38
N LEU A 209 -17.13 27.66 -13.70
CA LEU A 209 -17.52 26.28 -13.99
C LEU A 209 -18.98 25.93 -13.68
N PRO A 210 -19.64 26.41 -12.59
CA PRO A 210 -20.99 26.00 -12.21
C PRO A 210 -22.01 26.09 -13.36
N LYS A 211 -21.89 27.12 -14.21
CA LYS A 211 -22.77 27.32 -15.36
C LYS A 211 -22.70 26.22 -16.41
N ALA A 212 -21.51 25.69 -16.71
CA ALA A 212 -21.32 24.72 -17.78
C ALA A 212 -19.94 24.02 -17.69
N PRO A 213 -19.71 23.12 -16.71
CA PRO A 213 -18.38 22.59 -16.42
C PRO A 213 -17.78 21.81 -17.60
N ALA A 214 -18.60 21.04 -18.33
CA ALA A 214 -18.15 20.32 -19.53
C ALA A 214 -17.81 21.24 -20.72
N ALA A 215 -18.55 22.33 -20.91
CA ALA A 215 -18.34 23.27 -22.02
C ALA A 215 -17.15 24.22 -21.77
N LEU A 216 -16.70 24.32 -20.51
CA LEU A 216 -15.58 25.17 -20.07
C LEU A 216 -14.35 24.33 -19.68
N HIS A 217 -14.23 23.13 -20.28
CA HIS A 217 -13.09 22.25 -20.07
C HIS A 217 -11.78 22.99 -20.43
N PRO A 218 -10.77 23.04 -19.53
CA PRO A 218 -9.61 23.95 -19.64
C PRO A 218 -8.69 23.65 -20.82
N VAL A 219 -8.83 22.43 -21.35
CA VAL A 219 -8.06 21.87 -22.46
C VAL A 219 -8.90 21.83 -23.74
N ARG A 220 -9.95 21.00 -23.78
CA ARG A 220 -10.80 20.80 -24.97
C ARG A 220 -11.48 22.08 -25.45
N ASN A 221 -11.82 23.00 -24.54
CA ASN A 221 -12.56 24.23 -24.82
C ASN A 221 -11.85 25.46 -24.21
N ARG A 222 -10.52 25.52 -24.34
CA ARG A 222 -9.66 26.50 -23.68
C ARG A 222 -10.09 27.96 -23.90
N ASP A 223 -10.39 28.36 -25.12
CA ASP A 223 -10.70 29.76 -25.43
C ASP A 223 -12.00 30.21 -24.73
N ARG A 224 -13.02 29.34 -24.75
CA ARG A 224 -14.28 29.58 -24.03
C ARG A 224 -14.08 29.62 -22.52
N ALA A 225 -13.19 28.79 -21.98
CA ALA A 225 -12.81 28.80 -20.58
C ALA A 225 -12.14 30.13 -20.18
N ILE A 226 -11.21 30.63 -21.00
CA ILE A 226 -10.52 31.91 -20.79
C ILE A 226 -11.50 33.09 -20.87
N GLU A 227 -12.37 33.11 -21.89
CA GLU A 227 -13.40 34.13 -22.05
C GLU A 227 -14.29 34.21 -20.81
N ARG A 228 -14.77 33.05 -20.33
CA ARG A 228 -15.64 33.00 -19.15
C ARG A 228 -14.91 33.37 -17.85
N ARG A 229 -13.65 32.95 -17.68
CA ARG A 229 -12.81 33.39 -16.56
C ARG A 229 -12.65 34.91 -16.55
N ASN A 230 -12.34 35.51 -17.70
CA ASN A 230 -12.15 36.94 -17.81
C ASN A 230 -13.43 37.71 -17.51
N TYR A 231 -14.60 37.20 -17.92
CA TYR A 231 -15.89 37.74 -17.51
C TYR A 231 -16.02 37.80 -15.97
N VAL A 232 -15.62 36.77 -15.23
CA VAL A 232 -15.67 36.80 -13.74
C VAL A 232 -14.71 37.83 -13.17
N ILE A 233 -13.50 37.96 -13.76
CA ILE A 233 -12.52 38.99 -13.38
C ILE A 233 -13.10 40.40 -13.57
N ASP A 234 -13.80 40.65 -14.67
CA ASP A 234 -14.45 41.94 -14.94
C ASP A 234 -15.52 42.25 -13.89
N ARG A 235 -16.29 41.23 -13.46
CA ARG A 235 -17.30 41.40 -12.39
C ARG A 235 -16.69 41.67 -11.04
N LEU A 236 -15.55 41.05 -10.71
CA LEU A 236 -14.79 41.35 -9.49
C LEU A 236 -14.34 42.82 -9.47
N LEU A 237 -13.88 43.33 -10.62
CA LEU A 237 -13.47 44.72 -10.79
C LEU A 237 -14.64 45.70 -10.71
N GLU A 238 -15.75 45.43 -11.43
CA GLU A 238 -16.99 46.24 -11.39
C GLU A 238 -17.56 46.37 -9.97
N ASN A 239 -17.40 45.32 -9.15
CA ASN A 239 -17.85 45.32 -7.76
C ASN A 239 -16.86 45.99 -6.80
N GLY A 240 -15.69 46.42 -7.26
CA GLY A 240 -14.64 47.03 -6.44
C GLY A 240 -13.90 46.05 -5.52
N TRP A 241 -13.98 44.74 -5.80
CA TRP A 241 -13.35 43.69 -4.98
C TRP A 241 -11.89 43.42 -5.35
N ILE A 242 -11.45 43.88 -6.52
CA ILE A 242 -10.04 43.87 -6.97
C ILE A 242 -9.69 45.20 -7.64
N LYS A 243 -8.39 45.53 -7.72
CA LYS A 243 -7.90 46.73 -8.42
C LYS A 243 -7.73 46.46 -9.91
N GLN A 244 -7.77 47.52 -10.72
CA GLN A 244 -7.56 47.45 -12.18
C GLN A 244 -6.25 46.73 -12.54
N ALA A 245 -5.14 47.06 -11.87
CA ALA A 245 -3.83 46.45 -12.10
C ALA A 245 -3.84 44.93 -11.86
N ASP A 246 -4.55 44.46 -10.83
CA ASP A 246 -4.67 43.04 -10.52
C ASP A 246 -5.55 42.31 -11.56
N ALA A 247 -6.62 42.97 -12.02
CA ALA A 247 -7.48 42.46 -13.09
C ALA A 247 -6.71 42.30 -14.41
N ASP A 248 -5.91 43.30 -14.79
CA ASP A 248 -5.07 43.25 -16.00
C ASP A 248 -4.01 42.15 -15.93
N LYS A 249 -3.40 41.97 -14.76
CA LYS A 249 -2.46 40.86 -14.50
C LYS A 249 -3.15 39.51 -14.62
N ALA A 250 -4.32 39.34 -13.99
CA ALA A 250 -5.07 38.09 -14.00
C ALA A 250 -5.60 37.71 -15.40
N ARG A 251 -5.97 38.69 -16.24
CA ARG A 251 -6.38 38.43 -17.63
C ARG A 251 -5.24 37.91 -18.49
N LYS A 252 -4.01 38.42 -18.26
CA LYS A 252 -2.80 38.00 -18.98
C LYS A 252 -2.24 36.65 -18.52
N ASP A 253 -2.65 36.18 -17.34
CA ASP A 253 -2.23 34.89 -16.81
C ASP A 253 -2.79 33.74 -17.68
N PRO A 254 -1.95 32.85 -18.27
CA PRO A 254 -2.44 31.70 -19.02
C PRO A 254 -3.19 30.72 -18.12
N LEU A 255 -4.26 30.08 -18.64
CA LEU A 255 -4.99 29.05 -17.90
C LEU A 255 -4.19 27.75 -17.85
N ASN A 256 -3.24 27.63 -16.94
CA ASN A 256 -2.46 26.41 -16.78
C ASN A 256 -3.15 25.49 -15.78
N VAL A 257 -3.50 24.29 -16.21
CA VAL A 257 -4.07 23.25 -15.35
C VAL A 257 -3.07 22.12 -15.18
N THR A 258 -3.04 21.54 -14.00
CA THR A 258 -2.16 20.41 -13.68
C THR A 258 -2.69 19.15 -14.34
N SER A 259 -1.79 18.36 -14.94
CA SER A 259 -2.10 17.01 -15.37
C SER A 259 -1.83 16.06 -14.21
N ARG A 260 -2.74 16.01 -13.23
CA ARG A 260 -2.74 14.89 -12.27
C ARG A 260 -3.25 13.65 -13.01
N SER A 261 -2.39 13.02 -13.84
CA SER A 261 -2.75 11.73 -14.42
C SER A 261 -2.83 10.65 -13.34
N ASN A 262 -2.18 10.86 -12.20
CA ASN A 262 -2.29 10.07 -10.97
C ASN A 262 -2.10 11.06 -9.80
N GLY A 263 -2.87 10.93 -8.71
CA GLY A 263 -2.67 11.77 -7.51
C GLY A 263 -1.25 11.66 -6.96
N ALA A 264 -0.89 12.44 -5.95
CA ALA A 264 0.35 12.24 -5.22
C ALA A 264 0.33 10.84 -4.56
N HIS A 265 0.68 9.82 -5.33
CA HIS A 265 0.89 8.46 -4.91
C HIS A 265 2.38 8.34 -4.57
N ILE A 266 2.67 7.71 -3.44
CA ILE A 266 4.03 7.27 -3.18
C ILE A 266 4.37 6.25 -4.26
N PHE A 267 5.21 6.67 -5.22
CA PHE A 267 5.81 5.81 -6.23
C PHE A 267 6.37 4.58 -5.52
N ALA A 268 5.83 3.38 -5.80
CA ALA A 268 6.14 2.07 -5.19
C ALA A 268 5.16 1.51 -4.14
N GLY A 269 4.14 2.26 -3.70
CA GLY A 269 3.27 1.86 -2.57
C GLY A 269 1.97 1.16 -2.94
N GLU A 270 1.74 0.80 -4.21
CA GLU A 270 0.42 0.46 -4.75
C GLU A 270 -0.17 -0.82 -4.13
N TYR A 271 0.62 -1.89 -4.02
CA TYR A 271 0.20 -3.13 -3.36
C TYR A 271 -0.17 -2.91 -1.89
N PHE A 272 0.60 -2.09 -1.17
CA PHE A 272 0.32 -1.75 0.22
C PHE A 272 -0.97 -0.93 0.34
N ALA A 273 -1.14 0.08 -0.51
CA ALA A 273 -2.32 0.93 -0.54
C ALA A 273 -3.59 0.11 -0.79
N GLU A 274 -3.54 -0.82 -1.74
CA GLU A 274 -4.66 -1.70 -2.05
C GLU A 274 -5.01 -2.63 -0.88
N GLU A 275 -4.03 -3.20 -0.17
CA GLU A 275 -4.31 -3.99 1.03
C GLU A 275 -4.90 -3.15 2.16
N VAL A 276 -4.47 -1.89 2.33
CA VAL A 276 -5.12 -0.95 3.27
C VAL A 276 -6.57 -0.68 2.87
N ARG A 277 -6.85 -0.48 1.58
CA ARG A 277 -8.22 -0.31 1.07
C ARG A 277 -9.08 -1.53 1.40
N ARG A 278 -8.54 -2.74 1.18
CA ARG A 278 -9.22 -4.01 1.52
C ARG A 278 -9.49 -4.14 3.02
N ASP A 279 -8.51 -3.82 3.88
CA ASP A 279 -8.69 -3.86 5.34
C ASP A 279 -9.77 -2.87 5.81
N ILE A 280 -9.81 -1.65 5.26
CA ILE A 280 -10.87 -0.66 5.58
C ILE A 280 -12.23 -1.16 5.08
N PHE A 281 -12.28 -1.72 3.87
CA PHE A 281 -13.51 -2.29 3.29
C PHE A 281 -14.06 -3.42 4.16
N GLU A 282 -13.21 -4.36 4.58
CA GLU A 282 -13.58 -5.49 5.43
C GLU A 282 -14.07 -5.03 6.81
N ARG A 283 -13.46 -3.98 7.39
CA ARG A 283 -13.85 -3.45 8.71
C ARG A 283 -15.12 -2.62 8.71
N TYR A 284 -15.33 -1.81 7.66
CA TYR A 284 -16.34 -0.74 7.69
C TYR A 284 -17.32 -0.74 6.51
N GLY A 285 -17.13 -1.62 5.53
CA GLY A 285 -17.92 -1.69 4.32
C GLY A 285 -17.64 -0.58 3.31
N GLU A 286 -18.25 -0.73 2.14
CA GLU A 286 -18.06 0.16 0.98
C GLU A 286 -18.41 1.61 1.30
N LYS A 287 -19.58 1.86 1.91
CA LYS A 287 -20.08 3.22 2.16
C LYS A 287 -19.10 4.03 2.99
N LYS A 288 -18.62 3.49 4.12
CA LYS A 288 -17.69 4.22 5.00
C LYS A 288 -16.31 4.40 4.36
N LEU A 289 -15.86 3.44 3.55
CA LEU A 289 -14.61 3.57 2.77
C LEU A 289 -14.68 4.72 1.75
N TYR A 290 -15.73 4.79 0.94
CA TYR A 290 -15.77 5.73 -0.20
C TYR A 290 -16.48 7.06 0.10
N GLU A 291 -17.29 7.12 1.16
CA GLU A 291 -18.14 8.29 1.48
C GLU A 291 -17.92 8.79 2.92
N GLY A 292 -17.23 8.01 3.77
CA GLY A 292 -17.07 8.32 5.20
C GLY A 292 -16.08 9.44 5.52
N GLY A 293 -15.23 9.85 4.59
CA GLY A 293 -14.21 10.88 4.82
C GLY A 293 -13.14 10.45 5.82
N LEU A 294 -12.71 9.18 5.77
CA LEU A 294 -11.74 8.66 6.74
C LEU A 294 -10.35 9.26 6.51
N SER A 295 -9.68 9.62 7.60
CA SER A 295 -8.25 9.94 7.60
C SER A 295 -7.47 8.76 8.15
N VAL A 296 -6.76 8.06 7.27
CA VAL A 296 -6.05 6.82 7.59
C VAL A 296 -4.55 7.11 7.62
N ARG A 297 -3.90 6.79 8.74
CA ARG A 297 -2.44 6.78 8.87
C ARG A 297 -1.95 5.34 8.86
N THR A 298 -1.10 5.02 7.88
CA THR A 298 -0.56 3.67 7.69
C THR A 298 0.80 3.50 8.35
N THR A 299 1.27 2.26 8.35
CA THR A 299 2.60 1.89 8.84
C THR A 299 3.71 2.03 7.80
N LEU A 300 3.37 2.26 6.54
CA LEU A 300 4.33 2.31 5.43
C LEU A 300 5.36 3.42 5.67
N ASP A 301 6.63 3.05 5.69
CA ASP A 301 7.74 3.99 5.66
C ASP A 301 8.17 4.18 4.20
N PRO A 302 8.03 5.39 3.62
CA PRO A 302 8.29 5.58 2.19
C PRO A 302 9.73 5.31 1.79
N LYS A 303 10.71 5.56 2.68
CA LYS A 303 12.12 5.30 2.38
C LYS A 303 12.38 3.80 2.32
N ILE A 304 11.88 3.05 3.31
CA ILE A 304 12.01 1.59 3.34
C ILE A 304 11.26 0.97 2.15
N GLN A 305 10.07 1.48 1.80
CA GLN A 305 9.29 1.00 0.65
C GLN A 305 10.07 1.14 -0.67
N VAL A 306 10.70 2.30 -0.91
CA VAL A 306 11.50 2.51 -2.13
C VAL A 306 12.72 1.59 -2.16
N MET A 307 13.41 1.38 -1.03
CA MET A 307 14.52 0.43 -0.93
C MET A 307 14.07 -1.01 -1.20
N ALA A 308 12.94 -1.42 -0.63
CA ALA A 308 12.35 -2.73 -0.82
C ALA A 308 11.98 -2.97 -2.30
N ARG A 309 11.29 -2.01 -2.93
CA ARG A 309 10.94 -2.12 -4.34
C ARG A 309 12.18 -2.17 -5.23
N LYS A 310 13.14 -1.26 -5.02
CA LYS A 310 14.38 -1.20 -5.81
C LYS A 310 15.11 -2.55 -5.81
N THR A 311 15.31 -3.12 -4.63
CA THR A 311 16.08 -4.37 -4.47
C THR A 311 15.29 -5.59 -4.95
N MET A 312 13.99 -5.65 -4.69
CA MET A 312 13.13 -6.72 -5.18
C MET A 312 13.06 -6.73 -6.71
N VAL A 313 12.79 -5.58 -7.33
CA VAL A 313 12.74 -5.43 -8.79
C VAL A 313 14.08 -5.79 -9.42
N ALA A 314 15.19 -5.28 -8.88
CA ALA A 314 16.53 -5.63 -9.36
C ALA A 314 16.79 -7.15 -9.27
N GLY A 315 16.36 -7.81 -8.20
CA GLY A 315 16.46 -9.26 -8.03
C GLY A 315 15.71 -10.04 -9.12
N LEU A 316 14.45 -9.67 -9.38
CA LEU A 316 13.64 -10.30 -10.43
C LEU A 316 14.24 -10.10 -11.82
N VAL A 317 14.70 -8.88 -12.12
CA VAL A 317 15.33 -8.55 -13.40
C VAL A 317 16.65 -9.30 -13.58
N ASN A 318 17.51 -9.32 -12.56
CA ASN A 318 18.80 -10.01 -12.64
C ASN A 318 18.62 -11.52 -12.88
N TYR A 319 17.66 -12.13 -12.18
CA TYR A 319 17.34 -13.54 -12.40
C TYR A 319 16.79 -13.77 -13.82
N ASP A 320 15.86 -12.93 -14.29
CA ASP A 320 15.26 -13.08 -15.61
C ASP A 320 16.26 -12.88 -16.75
N GLU A 321 17.11 -11.85 -16.66
CA GLU A 321 18.15 -11.55 -17.64
C GLU A 321 19.19 -12.70 -17.71
N ALA A 322 19.45 -13.39 -16.61
CA ALA A 322 20.32 -14.56 -16.59
C ALA A 322 19.77 -15.76 -17.39
N GLN A 323 18.45 -15.83 -17.61
CA GLN A 323 17.80 -16.85 -18.44
C GLN A 323 17.89 -16.54 -19.95
N GLY A 324 18.31 -15.33 -20.32
CA GLY A 324 18.46 -14.89 -21.70
C GLY A 324 17.27 -14.11 -22.27
N TRP A 325 17.43 -13.67 -23.51
CA TRP A 325 16.46 -12.83 -24.23
C TRP A 325 15.41 -13.68 -24.94
N ARG A 326 14.14 -13.34 -24.73
CA ARG A 326 12.96 -14.02 -25.27
C ARG A 326 12.40 -13.37 -26.53
N GLY A 327 12.87 -12.18 -26.90
CA GLY A 327 12.39 -11.42 -28.04
C GLY A 327 11.57 -10.18 -27.64
N PRO A 328 11.22 -9.35 -28.64
CA PRO A 328 10.51 -8.09 -28.41
C PRO A 328 9.07 -8.32 -27.91
N VAL A 329 8.50 -7.29 -27.30
CA VAL A 329 7.13 -7.32 -26.78
C VAL A 329 6.11 -7.40 -27.92
N HIS A 330 6.39 -6.69 -29.01
CA HIS A 330 5.54 -6.61 -30.18
C HIS A 330 6.39 -6.26 -31.42
N LYS A 331 5.84 -6.42 -32.62
CA LYS A 331 6.47 -5.97 -33.86
C LYS A 331 5.55 -4.99 -34.58
N LEU A 332 6.07 -3.81 -34.88
CA LEU A 332 5.33 -2.66 -35.40
C LEU A 332 5.90 -2.25 -36.76
N ASP A 333 5.02 -1.89 -37.68
CA ASP A 333 5.42 -1.29 -38.94
C ASP A 333 5.82 0.18 -38.72
N VAL A 334 7.11 0.47 -38.90
CA VAL A 334 7.71 1.80 -38.70
C VAL A 334 7.55 2.74 -39.90
N SER A 335 6.84 2.32 -40.96
CA SER A 335 6.51 3.20 -42.07
C SER A 335 5.57 4.34 -41.63
N GLY A 336 5.81 5.55 -42.15
CA GLY A 336 5.05 6.75 -41.77
C GLY A 336 5.36 7.23 -40.34
N ASP A 337 4.34 7.72 -39.64
CA ASP A 337 4.50 8.18 -38.25
C ASP A 337 4.38 7.02 -37.25
N TRP A 338 5.52 6.41 -36.94
CA TRP A 338 5.64 5.34 -35.94
C TRP A 338 5.16 5.76 -34.54
N GLY A 339 5.20 7.05 -34.20
CA GLY A 339 4.83 7.54 -32.87
C GLY A 339 3.34 7.38 -32.58
N VAL A 340 2.49 7.58 -33.59
CA VAL A 340 1.04 7.37 -33.45
C VAL A 340 0.73 5.90 -33.20
N LYS A 341 1.32 5.00 -34.00
CA LYS A 341 1.14 3.55 -33.84
C LYS A 341 1.68 3.06 -32.49
N LEU A 342 2.84 3.56 -32.06
CA LEU A 342 3.45 3.18 -30.78
C LEU A 342 2.66 3.71 -29.58
N ALA A 343 1.98 4.85 -29.69
CA ALA A 343 1.16 5.43 -28.62
C ALA A 343 -0.08 4.61 -28.26
N ASP A 344 -0.47 3.65 -29.11
CA ASP A 344 -1.59 2.74 -28.85
C ASP A 344 -1.13 1.41 -28.23
N VAL A 345 0.18 1.15 -28.16
CA VAL A 345 0.72 -0.02 -27.46
C VAL A 345 0.67 0.23 -25.95
N LYS A 346 -0.02 -0.63 -25.19
CA LYS A 346 -0.08 -0.51 -23.73
C LYS A 346 1.33 -0.68 -23.14
N SER A 347 1.84 0.36 -22.49
CA SER A 347 3.05 0.31 -21.67
C SER A 347 2.71 0.24 -20.18
N LEU A 348 3.67 -0.15 -19.35
CA LEU A 348 3.53 -0.19 -17.90
C LEU A 348 3.95 1.16 -17.35
N SER A 349 3.09 1.78 -16.54
CA SER A 349 3.27 3.13 -16.02
C SER A 349 4.16 3.23 -14.78
N ASP A 350 4.40 2.12 -14.09
CA ASP A 350 5.06 2.08 -12.79
C ASP A 350 6.52 1.59 -12.86
N ILE A 351 7.06 1.24 -14.02
CA ILE A 351 8.40 0.64 -14.18
C ILE A 351 9.54 1.63 -14.49
N SER A 352 9.39 2.90 -14.11
CA SER A 352 10.44 3.92 -14.26
C SER A 352 11.79 3.43 -13.69
N PRO A 353 12.93 3.65 -14.40
CA PRO A 353 13.12 4.54 -15.56
C PRO A 353 12.87 3.88 -16.92
N TRP A 354 12.32 2.66 -16.98
CA TRP A 354 12.14 1.96 -18.25
C TRP A 354 11.09 2.64 -19.09
N ARG A 355 11.41 2.86 -20.37
CA ARG A 355 10.53 3.44 -21.36
C ARG A 355 10.33 2.47 -22.50
N MET A 356 9.09 2.38 -22.98
CA MET A 356 8.81 1.64 -24.20
C MET A 356 9.36 2.39 -25.41
N ALA A 357 9.96 1.66 -26.34
CA ALA A 357 10.51 2.20 -27.57
C ALA A 357 10.32 1.22 -28.74
N VAL A 358 10.32 1.75 -29.96
CA VAL A 358 10.38 0.96 -31.19
C VAL A 358 11.78 1.08 -31.80
N VAL A 359 12.33 -0.02 -32.31
CA VAL A 359 13.58 -0.02 -33.07
C VAL A 359 13.30 0.52 -34.47
N LEU A 360 13.99 1.61 -34.83
CA LEU A 360 13.83 2.28 -36.11
C LEU A 360 14.81 1.73 -37.15
N GLU A 361 16.07 1.57 -36.75
CA GLU A 361 17.18 1.12 -37.59
C GLU A 361 18.11 0.25 -36.77
N THR A 362 18.81 -0.68 -37.41
CA THR A 362 19.79 -1.54 -36.74
C THR A 362 21.01 -1.79 -37.63
N SER A 363 22.17 -1.82 -36.99
CA SER A 363 23.46 -2.24 -37.54
C SER A 363 24.10 -3.28 -36.61
N ASP A 364 25.28 -3.77 -36.95
CA ASP A 364 26.01 -4.68 -36.06
C ASP A 364 26.51 -4.00 -34.78
N GLN A 365 26.71 -2.67 -34.80
CA GLN A 365 27.26 -1.92 -33.66
C GLN A 365 26.20 -1.26 -32.78
N SER A 366 25.06 -0.87 -33.36
CA SER A 366 24.01 -0.13 -32.66
C SER A 366 22.63 -0.26 -33.29
N ALA A 367 21.60 0.04 -32.49
CA ALA A 367 20.22 0.22 -32.92
C ALA A 367 19.71 1.60 -32.53
N ARG A 368 19.08 2.31 -33.47
CA ARG A 368 18.39 3.58 -33.20
C ARG A 368 16.96 3.28 -32.77
N ILE A 369 16.54 3.84 -31.64
CA ILE A 369 15.21 3.62 -31.06
C ILE A 369 14.40 4.92 -30.99
N GLY A 370 13.09 4.82 -31.13
CA GLY A 370 12.13 5.91 -30.94
C GLY A 370 11.24 5.62 -29.73
N PHE A 371 11.21 6.51 -28.75
CA PHE A 371 10.42 6.33 -27.53
C PHE A 371 8.94 6.57 -27.76
N GLN A 372 8.11 5.80 -27.05
CA GLN A 372 6.67 6.01 -27.03
C GLN A 372 6.35 7.46 -26.64
N PRO A 373 5.66 8.22 -27.50
CA PRO A 373 5.30 9.60 -27.20
C PRO A 373 4.22 9.65 -26.11
N GLY A 374 4.29 10.66 -25.26
CA GLY A 374 3.22 10.95 -24.30
C GLY A 374 1.95 11.43 -25.01
N ARG A 375 0.84 11.47 -24.27
CA ARG A 375 -0.39 12.13 -24.72
C ARG A 375 -0.47 13.52 -24.11
N GLU A 376 -0.79 14.51 -24.93
CA GLU A 376 -1.07 15.86 -24.49
C GLU A 376 -2.38 15.90 -23.71
N LEU A 377 -2.55 16.95 -22.91
CA LEU A 377 -3.82 17.29 -22.30
C LEU A 377 -4.89 17.30 -23.42
N GLY A 378 -5.86 16.37 -23.36
CA GLY A 378 -6.90 16.20 -24.39
C GLY A 378 -6.87 14.84 -25.10
N GLY A 379 -5.82 14.05 -24.91
CA GLY A 379 -5.69 12.69 -25.43
C GLY A 379 -4.99 12.57 -26.79
N ALA A 380 -4.68 13.71 -27.41
CA ALA A 380 -3.87 13.77 -28.63
C ALA A 380 -2.45 13.26 -28.34
N VAL A 381 -1.89 12.51 -29.29
CA VAL A 381 -0.51 12.02 -29.19
C VAL A 381 0.45 13.18 -29.43
N SER A 382 1.44 13.34 -28.55
CA SER A 382 2.48 14.36 -28.71
C SER A 382 3.15 14.22 -30.08
N LYS A 383 3.45 15.36 -30.72
CA LYS A 383 4.19 15.39 -31.99
C LYS A 383 5.71 15.26 -31.80
N GLU A 384 6.21 15.39 -30.57
CA GLU A 384 7.63 15.24 -30.28
C GLU A 384 8.06 13.77 -30.46
N ARG A 385 9.22 13.56 -31.09
CA ARG A 385 9.78 12.23 -31.37
C ARG A 385 11.13 12.11 -30.69
N GLN A 386 11.11 11.64 -29.45
CA GLN A 386 12.34 11.39 -28.71
C GLN A 386 13.00 10.10 -29.20
N THR A 387 14.31 10.15 -29.42
CA THR A 387 15.08 9.00 -29.90
C THR A 387 16.28 8.71 -29.00
N GLY A 388 16.87 7.53 -29.18
CA GLY A 388 18.04 7.07 -28.45
C GLY A 388 18.81 6.01 -29.21
N ILE A 389 19.94 5.58 -28.67
CA ILE A 389 20.79 4.54 -29.26
C ILE A 389 21.02 3.43 -28.25
N ILE A 390 20.88 2.18 -28.69
CA ILE A 390 21.34 0.99 -27.97
C ILE A 390 22.60 0.48 -28.65
N THR A 391 23.70 0.38 -27.90
CA THR A 391 24.99 -0.13 -28.37
C THR A 391 25.18 -1.60 -27.98
N MET A 392 26.31 -2.20 -28.36
CA MET A 392 26.67 -3.57 -27.93
C MET A 392 26.64 -3.76 -26.41
N ASP A 393 27.05 -2.76 -25.62
CA ASP A 393 26.98 -2.85 -24.16
C ASP A 393 25.53 -2.93 -23.65
N GLY A 394 24.61 -2.27 -24.37
CA GLY A 394 23.17 -2.27 -24.06
C GLY A 394 22.46 -3.60 -24.33
N VAL A 395 23.03 -4.50 -25.15
CA VAL A 395 22.46 -5.82 -25.48
C VAL A 395 23.30 -6.99 -25.00
N ARG A 396 24.46 -6.76 -24.36
CA ARG A 396 25.42 -7.81 -23.99
C ARG A 396 24.82 -8.94 -23.16
N TRP A 397 23.83 -8.62 -22.32
CA TRP A 397 23.13 -9.59 -21.48
C TRP A 397 22.18 -10.51 -22.27
N ALA A 398 21.70 -10.05 -23.43
CA ALA A 398 20.60 -10.62 -24.21
C ALA A 398 21.00 -11.89 -24.97
N LYS A 399 21.38 -12.94 -24.22
CA LYS A 399 21.81 -14.22 -24.79
C LYS A 399 20.65 -14.88 -25.55
N THR A 400 20.91 -15.31 -26.77
CA THR A 400 20.00 -16.14 -27.58
C THR A 400 20.60 -17.53 -27.71
N LYS A 401 19.79 -18.57 -27.43
CA LYS A 401 20.24 -19.98 -27.41
C LYS A 401 21.51 -20.19 -26.56
N GLY A 402 21.61 -19.47 -25.44
CA GLY A 402 22.72 -19.57 -24.48
C GLY A 402 24.01 -18.84 -24.87
N LYS A 403 24.09 -18.21 -26.05
CA LYS A 403 25.28 -17.49 -26.51
C LYS A 403 25.10 -15.98 -26.37
N ALA A 404 26.13 -15.29 -25.92
CA ALA A 404 26.13 -13.82 -25.89
C ALA A 404 26.15 -13.27 -27.33
N PRO A 405 25.41 -12.18 -27.62
CA PRO A 405 25.39 -11.59 -28.95
C PRO A 405 26.74 -10.96 -29.29
N THR A 406 27.14 -11.08 -30.56
CA THR A 406 28.34 -10.44 -31.11
C THR A 406 28.02 -9.20 -31.95
N ALA A 407 26.75 -9.00 -32.28
CA ALA A 407 26.25 -7.86 -33.04
C ALA A 407 24.85 -7.46 -32.55
N VAL A 408 24.51 -6.17 -32.56
CA VAL A 408 23.19 -5.67 -32.13
C VAL A 408 22.07 -6.20 -33.02
N SER A 409 22.35 -6.34 -34.33
CA SER A 409 21.47 -6.92 -35.35
C SER A 409 21.04 -8.38 -35.08
N GLN A 410 21.75 -9.11 -34.21
CA GLN A 410 21.35 -10.46 -33.79
C GLN A 410 20.22 -10.46 -32.75
N VAL A 411 20.01 -9.32 -32.07
CA VAL A 411 19.08 -9.18 -30.94
C VAL A 411 17.89 -8.31 -31.31
N LEU A 412 18.14 -7.23 -32.05
CA LEU A 412 17.16 -6.21 -32.39
C LEU A 412 17.00 -6.10 -33.90
N GLN A 413 15.77 -5.90 -34.36
CA GLN A 413 15.43 -5.65 -35.75
C GLN A 413 14.52 -4.41 -35.87
N PRO A 414 14.53 -3.70 -37.01
CA PRO A 414 13.56 -2.64 -37.26
C PRO A 414 12.11 -3.12 -37.06
N GLY A 415 11.33 -2.31 -36.36
CA GLY A 415 9.95 -2.60 -35.96
C GLY A 415 9.80 -3.30 -34.61
N ASP A 416 10.88 -3.78 -33.99
CA ASP A 416 10.79 -4.42 -32.68
C ASP A 416 10.39 -3.39 -31.60
N VAL A 417 9.33 -3.70 -30.84
CA VAL A 417 8.91 -2.92 -29.67
C VAL A 417 9.53 -3.52 -28.42
N ILE A 418 10.29 -2.70 -27.70
CA ILE A 418 11.10 -3.11 -26.56
C ILE A 418 10.92 -2.15 -25.38
N TYR A 419 11.41 -2.56 -24.21
CA TYR A 419 11.71 -1.63 -23.13
C TYR A 419 13.18 -1.26 -23.15
N ALA A 420 13.46 0.01 -22.89
CA ALA A 420 14.79 0.57 -22.81
C ALA A 420 14.95 1.39 -21.54
N ASP A 421 16.12 1.29 -20.93
CA ASP A 421 16.51 1.98 -19.69
C ASP A 421 17.80 2.75 -19.95
N PRO A 422 18.03 3.94 -19.36
CA PRO A 422 19.28 4.66 -19.56
C PRO A 422 20.49 3.77 -19.26
N LEU A 423 21.48 3.78 -20.16
CA LEU A 423 22.72 3.08 -19.92
C LEU A 423 23.49 3.84 -18.84
N VAL A 424 23.90 3.16 -17.78
CA VAL A 424 24.66 3.76 -16.68
C VAL A 424 26.10 3.28 -16.69
N THR A 425 27.04 4.18 -16.37
CA THR A 425 28.45 3.82 -16.14
C THR A 425 28.59 3.02 -14.84
N LYS A 426 29.81 2.52 -14.56
CA LYS A 426 30.09 1.81 -13.29
C LYS A 426 29.88 2.70 -12.06
N GLU A 427 30.02 4.00 -12.24
CA GLU A 427 29.84 5.04 -11.23
C GLU A 427 28.36 5.44 -11.05
N GLY A 428 27.45 4.87 -11.85
CA GLY A 428 26.01 5.09 -11.77
C GLY A 428 25.51 6.32 -12.53
N THR A 429 26.35 6.95 -13.36
CA THR A 429 25.96 8.11 -14.17
C THR A 429 25.34 7.66 -15.48
N ALA A 430 24.20 8.25 -15.87
CA ALA A 430 23.58 7.96 -17.16
C ALA A 430 24.46 8.47 -18.32
N VAL A 431 24.68 7.62 -19.32
CA VAL A 431 25.35 7.97 -20.56
C VAL A 431 24.33 8.65 -21.48
N GLU A 432 24.55 9.92 -21.79
CA GLU A 432 23.60 10.72 -22.56
C GLU A 432 23.29 10.08 -23.92
N GLY A 433 21.99 9.96 -24.23
CA GLY A 433 21.49 9.38 -25.48
C GLY A 433 21.68 7.87 -25.64
N GLN A 434 22.33 7.18 -24.70
CA GLN A 434 22.55 5.74 -24.75
C GLN A 434 21.67 4.97 -23.78
N TYR A 435 21.19 3.82 -24.24
CA TYR A 435 20.23 3.00 -23.53
C TYR A 435 20.63 1.53 -23.57
N ARG A 436 20.10 0.77 -22.60
CA ARG A 436 20.20 -0.69 -22.56
C ARG A 436 18.83 -1.33 -22.79
N LEU A 437 18.84 -2.47 -23.46
CA LEU A 437 17.67 -3.32 -23.64
C LEU A 437 17.20 -3.86 -22.29
N ARG A 438 15.88 -3.90 -22.10
CA ARG A 438 15.21 -4.49 -20.94
C ARG A 438 14.12 -5.47 -21.36
N GLN A 439 13.85 -6.40 -20.46
CA GLN A 439 12.84 -7.44 -20.61
C GLN A 439 11.97 -7.48 -19.37
N LEU A 440 10.65 -7.61 -19.56
CA LEU A 440 9.74 -7.83 -18.45
C LEU A 440 9.99 -9.21 -17.85
N PRO A 441 10.26 -9.31 -16.53
CA PRO A 441 10.47 -10.60 -15.89
C PRO A 441 9.24 -11.51 -15.99
N GLU A 442 9.46 -12.78 -16.36
CA GLU A 442 8.41 -13.81 -16.22
C GLU A 442 8.34 -14.37 -14.80
N VAL A 443 9.48 -14.37 -14.09
CA VAL A 443 9.52 -14.71 -12.67
C VAL A 443 8.88 -13.57 -11.86
N SER A 444 8.26 -13.92 -10.75
CA SER A 444 7.74 -12.93 -9.81
C SER A 444 8.18 -13.25 -8.39
N GLY A 445 7.66 -12.50 -7.42
CA GLY A 445 8.01 -12.67 -6.03
C GLY A 445 7.40 -11.59 -5.15
N ALA A 446 7.77 -11.60 -3.89
CA ALA A 446 7.32 -10.61 -2.93
C ALA A 446 8.37 -10.35 -1.84
N MET A 447 8.28 -9.16 -1.25
CA MET A 447 9.06 -8.76 -0.08
C MET A 447 8.15 -8.12 0.95
N VAL A 448 8.34 -8.47 2.23
CA VAL A 448 7.72 -7.79 3.37
C VAL A 448 8.83 -7.41 4.34
N ALA A 449 8.82 -6.15 4.79
CA ALA A 449 9.66 -5.67 5.88
C ALA A 449 8.76 -5.23 7.05
N MET A 450 9.09 -5.66 8.26
CA MET A 450 8.24 -5.53 9.45
C MET A 450 9.06 -5.14 10.68
N ASP A 451 8.52 -4.24 11.50
CA ASP A 451 9.01 -4.01 12.86
C ASP A 451 8.62 -5.21 13.74
N PRO A 452 9.60 -5.98 14.27
CA PRO A 452 9.33 -7.17 15.04
C PRO A 452 8.67 -6.90 16.40
N TRP A 453 8.79 -5.69 16.92
CA TRP A 453 8.25 -5.31 18.23
C TRP A 453 6.78 -4.94 18.16
N THR A 454 6.33 -4.33 17.06
CA THR A 454 4.97 -3.79 16.95
C THR A 454 4.10 -4.53 15.92
N GLY A 455 4.71 -5.28 15.00
CA GLY A 455 4.00 -5.87 13.86
C GLY A 455 3.67 -4.86 12.76
N ARG A 456 4.19 -3.64 12.84
CA ARG A 456 4.01 -2.63 11.79
C ARG A 456 4.73 -3.08 10.53
N VAL A 457 3.98 -3.23 9.43
CA VAL A 457 4.56 -3.53 8.13
C VAL A 457 5.11 -2.23 7.54
N LEU A 458 6.42 -2.11 7.47
CA LEU A 458 7.09 -0.89 7.04
C LEU A 458 7.20 -0.81 5.52
N ALA A 459 7.29 -1.96 4.85
CA ALA A 459 7.27 -2.06 3.40
C ALA A 459 6.63 -3.37 2.93
N MET A 460 5.98 -3.31 1.76
CA MET A 460 5.36 -4.44 1.09
C MET A 460 5.50 -4.32 -0.43
N VAL A 461 6.10 -5.32 -1.06
CA VAL A 461 6.20 -5.46 -2.51
C VAL A 461 5.52 -6.76 -2.91
N GLY A 462 4.46 -6.68 -3.73
CA GLY A 462 3.65 -7.83 -4.16
C GLY A 462 4.00 -8.41 -5.54
N GLY A 463 4.96 -7.81 -6.25
CA GLY A 463 5.38 -8.21 -7.59
C GLY A 463 6.29 -7.17 -8.27
N PHE A 464 6.64 -7.43 -9.54
CA PHE A 464 7.47 -6.54 -10.36
C PHE A 464 6.79 -5.20 -10.68
N SER A 465 5.53 -5.27 -11.15
CA SER A 465 4.72 -4.12 -11.54
C SER A 465 3.28 -4.35 -11.11
N PHE A 466 2.66 -3.36 -10.47
CA PHE A 466 1.24 -3.37 -10.11
C PHE A 466 0.35 -3.16 -11.34
N ASP A 467 0.79 -2.35 -12.31
CA ASP A 467 0.08 -2.14 -13.58
C ASP A 467 0.04 -3.41 -14.44
N GLN A 468 1.08 -4.25 -14.33
CA GLN A 468 1.10 -5.56 -14.96
C GLN A 468 0.19 -6.56 -14.24
N SER A 469 0.23 -6.62 -12.91
CA SER A 469 -0.50 -7.60 -12.11
C SER A 469 -0.82 -7.03 -10.73
N GLN A 470 -2.10 -6.89 -10.40
CA GLN A 470 -2.53 -6.41 -9.08
C GLN A 470 -2.58 -7.54 -8.02
N PHE A 471 -2.30 -8.79 -8.40
CA PHE A 471 -2.26 -9.93 -7.48
C PHE A 471 -1.11 -9.77 -6.47
N ASN A 472 -1.45 -9.64 -5.18
CA ASN A 472 -0.46 -9.33 -4.16
C ASN A 472 0.19 -10.60 -3.60
N ARG A 473 1.38 -10.93 -4.10
CA ARG A 473 2.10 -12.14 -3.68
C ARG A 473 2.59 -12.11 -2.23
N ALA A 474 2.62 -10.94 -1.59
CA ALA A 474 3.01 -10.84 -0.18
C ALA A 474 1.94 -11.43 0.76
N THR A 475 0.65 -11.29 0.41
CA THR A 475 -0.49 -11.65 1.27
C THR A 475 -1.40 -12.73 0.67
N GLN A 476 -1.40 -12.91 -0.66
CA GLN A 476 -2.35 -13.77 -1.37
C GLN A 476 -1.70 -15.02 -2.01
N ALA A 477 -0.38 -15.01 -2.26
CA ALA A 477 0.29 -16.16 -2.85
C ALA A 477 0.63 -17.20 -1.78
N TYR A 478 -0.18 -18.25 -1.71
CA TYR A 478 0.11 -19.46 -0.93
C TYR A 478 1.20 -20.26 -1.64
N ARG A 479 2.34 -20.43 -0.97
CA ARG A 479 3.55 -21.03 -1.52
C ARG A 479 4.27 -21.84 -0.45
N GLN A 480 4.94 -22.90 -0.87
CA GLN A 480 5.72 -23.73 0.03
C GLN A 480 6.95 -22.97 0.54
N PRO A 481 7.11 -22.74 1.85
CA PRO A 481 8.27 -22.03 2.42
C PRO A 481 9.53 -22.91 2.43
N GLY A 482 9.37 -24.23 2.21
CA GLY A 482 10.45 -25.21 2.24
C GLY A 482 11.25 -25.14 3.55
N SER A 483 12.58 -25.25 3.44
CA SER A 483 13.48 -25.23 4.60
C SER A 483 13.43 -23.97 5.49
N SER A 484 12.73 -22.89 5.08
CA SER A 484 12.50 -21.75 5.97
C SER A 484 11.48 -22.05 7.08
N PHE A 485 10.75 -23.17 7.00
CA PHE A 485 9.88 -23.63 8.10
C PHE A 485 10.65 -24.30 9.26
N LYS A 486 11.88 -24.78 9.02
CA LYS A 486 12.65 -25.56 10.00
C LYS A 486 12.83 -24.88 11.36
N PRO A 487 13.09 -23.56 11.47
CA PRO A 487 13.22 -22.92 12.79
C PRO A 487 12.02 -23.12 13.71
N ILE A 488 10.81 -23.34 13.16
CA ILE A 488 9.59 -23.62 13.94
C ILE A 488 9.60 -25.07 14.46
N VAL A 489 10.09 -26.03 13.67
CA VAL A 489 10.31 -27.41 14.12
C VAL A 489 11.35 -27.43 15.23
N TYR A 490 12.48 -26.74 15.05
CA TYR A 490 13.55 -26.70 16.05
C TYR A 490 13.12 -25.95 17.30
N SER A 491 12.34 -24.87 17.18
CA SER A 491 11.82 -24.16 18.35
C SER A 491 10.92 -25.06 19.18
N SER A 492 10.04 -25.85 18.54
CA SER A 492 9.18 -26.81 19.27
C SER A 492 10.00 -27.83 20.05
N ALA A 493 11.12 -28.32 19.52
CA ALA A 493 12.01 -29.23 20.25
C ALA A 493 12.74 -28.53 21.42
N LEU A 494 13.37 -27.38 21.16
CA LEU A 494 14.14 -26.66 22.19
C LEU A 494 13.27 -26.16 23.35
N ASP A 495 12.00 -25.84 23.06
CA ASP A 495 11.03 -25.47 24.09
C ASP A 495 10.61 -26.67 24.96
N ASN A 496 10.78 -27.89 24.46
CA ASN A 496 10.37 -29.15 25.09
C ASN A 496 11.57 -30.04 25.49
N GLY A 497 12.66 -29.42 25.97
CA GLY A 497 13.76 -30.11 26.66
C GLY A 497 15.01 -30.39 25.82
N TYR A 498 14.98 -30.12 24.52
CA TYR A 498 16.16 -30.26 23.66
C TYR A 498 17.08 -29.04 23.84
N THR A 499 18.37 -29.21 23.50
CA THR A 499 19.36 -28.14 23.53
C THR A 499 19.98 -27.95 22.15
N PRO A 500 20.58 -26.79 21.85
CA PRO A 500 21.34 -26.59 20.62
C PRO A 500 22.44 -27.66 20.39
N SER A 501 22.95 -28.26 21.47
CA SER A 501 23.96 -29.33 21.48
C SER A 501 23.38 -30.74 21.43
N THR A 502 22.05 -30.92 21.47
CA THR A 502 21.44 -32.24 21.29
C THR A 502 21.87 -32.82 19.94
N THR A 503 22.31 -34.08 19.93
CA THR A 503 22.89 -34.73 18.76
C THR A 503 21.90 -35.70 18.14
N VAL A 504 21.71 -35.57 16.83
CA VAL A 504 20.82 -36.43 16.01
C VAL A 504 21.64 -36.98 14.86
N ILE A 505 21.38 -38.24 14.47
CA ILE A 505 22.08 -38.86 13.35
C ILE A 505 21.65 -38.25 12.01
N ASP A 506 22.62 -37.77 11.23
CA ASP A 506 22.46 -37.50 9.81
C ASP A 506 22.90 -38.73 9.01
N ALA A 507 21.93 -39.53 8.59
CA ALA A 507 22.09 -40.74 7.78
C ALA A 507 20.84 -40.95 6.90
N PRO A 508 20.89 -41.79 5.85
CA PRO A 508 19.69 -42.18 5.10
C PRO A 508 18.54 -42.59 6.04
N ILE A 509 17.31 -42.26 5.66
CA ILE A 509 16.11 -42.62 6.41
C ILE A 509 15.03 -43.09 5.46
N GLU A 510 14.34 -44.16 5.84
CA GLU A 510 13.18 -44.70 5.15
C GLU A 510 12.00 -44.68 6.12
N ILE A 511 10.89 -44.10 5.69
CA ILE A 511 9.68 -43.98 6.51
C ILE A 511 8.52 -44.60 5.75
N ASP A 512 7.94 -45.64 6.33
CA ASP A 512 6.65 -46.15 5.87
C ASP A 512 5.56 -45.12 6.21
N GLN A 513 4.88 -44.61 5.18
CA GLN A 513 3.85 -43.59 5.35
C GLN A 513 2.50 -44.18 5.81
N GLY A 514 2.41 -45.52 5.93
CA GLY A 514 1.19 -46.23 6.28
C GLY A 514 0.16 -46.23 5.16
N GLN A 515 -0.94 -46.98 5.35
CA GLN A 515 -2.10 -46.99 4.46
C GLN A 515 -1.78 -47.28 2.97
N GLY A 516 -0.70 -48.01 2.69
CA GLY A 516 -0.29 -48.33 1.32
C GLY A 516 0.30 -47.14 0.52
N ALA A 517 0.61 -46.01 1.16
CA ALA A 517 1.17 -44.82 0.51
C ALA A 517 2.65 -44.99 0.09
N GLY A 518 3.28 -46.10 0.46
CA GLY A 518 4.66 -46.43 0.11
C GLY A 518 5.70 -45.88 1.09
N VAL A 519 6.96 -46.11 0.76
CA VAL A 519 8.12 -45.70 1.57
C VAL A 519 8.62 -44.34 1.10
N TRP A 520 8.67 -43.37 2.01
CA TRP A 520 9.25 -42.06 1.76
C TRP A 520 10.73 -42.03 2.18
N ARG A 521 11.59 -41.55 1.28
CA ARG A 521 13.05 -41.47 1.45
C ARG A 521 13.52 -40.02 1.30
N PRO A 522 13.41 -39.17 2.33
CA PRO A 522 13.89 -37.80 2.24
C PRO A 522 15.42 -37.75 2.20
N GLU A 523 15.96 -36.92 1.33
CA GLU A 523 17.41 -36.71 1.18
C GLU A 523 17.81 -35.29 1.57
N ASN A 524 19.09 -35.12 1.93
CA ASN A 524 19.71 -33.79 2.05
C ASN A 524 19.86 -33.15 0.65
N TYR A 525 19.90 -31.81 0.60
CA TYR A 525 20.11 -31.07 -0.66
C TYR A 525 21.38 -31.51 -1.41
N SER A 526 22.45 -31.83 -0.67
CA SER A 526 23.62 -32.53 -1.24
C SER A 526 23.36 -34.04 -1.24
N THR A 527 22.70 -34.53 -2.29
CA THR A 527 22.40 -35.96 -2.46
C THR A 527 23.63 -36.84 -2.19
N GLY A 528 23.44 -37.88 -1.38
CA GLY A 528 24.48 -38.84 -1.02
C GLY A 528 25.49 -38.37 0.03
N LYS A 529 25.40 -37.12 0.54
CA LYS A 529 26.27 -36.63 1.62
C LYS A 529 25.56 -36.65 2.97
N TYR A 530 26.20 -37.31 3.92
CA TYR A 530 25.75 -37.45 5.31
C TYR A 530 26.90 -37.14 6.26
N TYR A 531 26.60 -36.42 7.33
CA TYR A 531 27.58 -35.94 8.32
C TYR A 531 27.67 -36.83 9.55
N GLY A 532 26.83 -37.87 9.66
CA GLY A 532 26.74 -38.70 10.85
C GLY A 532 26.18 -37.92 12.04
N PRO A 533 26.58 -38.24 13.28
CA PRO A 533 26.09 -37.54 14.47
C PRO A 533 26.30 -36.03 14.38
N THR A 534 25.21 -35.27 14.43
CA THR A 534 25.21 -33.81 14.21
C THR A 534 24.39 -33.10 15.29
N THR A 535 24.92 -32.02 15.86
CA THR A 535 24.18 -31.18 16.82
C THR A 535 23.01 -30.46 16.14
N LEU A 536 21.95 -30.16 16.89
CA LEU A 536 20.80 -29.39 16.36
C LEU A 536 21.24 -28.04 15.78
N ARG A 537 22.20 -27.35 16.41
CA ARG A 537 22.81 -26.12 15.86
C ARG A 537 23.33 -26.37 14.44
N ASN A 538 24.22 -27.34 14.27
CA ASN A 538 24.86 -27.61 12.99
C ASN A 538 23.85 -28.10 11.94
N ALA A 539 22.87 -28.88 12.37
CA ALA A 539 21.79 -29.35 11.50
C ALA A 539 20.95 -28.20 10.96
N LEU A 540 20.59 -27.20 11.79
CA LEU A 540 19.87 -26.01 11.34
C LEU A 540 20.74 -25.12 10.44
N GLN A 541 22.00 -24.90 10.82
CA GLN A 541 22.98 -24.10 10.05
C GLN A 541 23.19 -24.64 8.63
N ARG A 542 23.31 -25.96 8.50
CA ARG A 542 23.46 -26.67 7.21
C ARG A 542 22.13 -27.00 6.55
N SER A 543 21.02 -26.78 7.25
CA SER A 543 19.67 -27.07 6.78
C SER A 543 19.46 -28.55 6.42
N LEU A 544 19.96 -29.49 7.24
CA LEU A 544 19.88 -30.93 6.98
C LEU A 544 18.42 -31.43 7.06
N ASN A 545 17.96 -32.17 6.04
CA ASN A 545 16.58 -32.64 5.94
C ASN A 545 16.35 -33.85 6.83
N THR A 546 17.24 -34.84 6.74
CA THR A 546 17.23 -36.08 7.53
C THR A 546 17.17 -35.86 9.03
N VAL A 547 17.99 -34.94 9.57
CA VAL A 547 17.98 -34.59 11.00
C VAL A 547 16.68 -33.91 11.39
N THR A 548 16.14 -33.03 10.54
CA THR A 548 14.88 -32.34 10.81
C THR A 548 13.71 -33.32 10.84
N VAL A 549 13.68 -34.29 9.92
CA VAL A 549 12.65 -35.34 9.88
C VAL A 549 12.73 -36.23 11.12
N ARG A 550 13.94 -36.66 11.51
CA ARG A 550 14.13 -37.44 12.75
C ARG A 550 13.70 -36.66 13.98
N LEU A 551 14.05 -35.38 14.07
CA LEU A 551 13.61 -34.51 15.16
C LEU A 551 12.08 -34.41 15.22
N ALA A 552 11.43 -34.20 14.07
CA ALA A 552 9.97 -34.13 13.99
C ALA A 552 9.27 -35.47 14.31
N GLN A 553 9.89 -36.60 13.96
CA GLN A 553 9.41 -37.94 14.31
C GLN A 553 9.52 -38.21 15.81
N ASP A 554 10.60 -37.73 16.44
CA ASP A 554 10.89 -37.91 17.86
C ASP A 554 9.96 -37.07 18.74
N ILE A 555 9.77 -35.77 18.41
CA ILE A 555 8.88 -34.88 19.19
C ILE A 555 7.40 -34.98 18.79
N GLY A 556 7.11 -35.53 17.61
CA GLY A 556 5.76 -35.67 17.06
C GLY A 556 5.24 -34.43 16.31
N MET A 557 4.59 -34.69 15.16
CA MET A 557 3.96 -33.64 14.34
C MET A 557 2.82 -32.85 15.02
N PRO A 558 2.01 -33.41 15.95
CA PRO A 558 0.99 -32.62 16.65
C PRO A 558 1.58 -31.43 17.42
N LEU A 559 2.73 -31.62 18.08
CA LEU A 559 3.43 -30.55 18.79
C LEU A 559 3.96 -29.50 17.80
N VAL A 560 4.59 -29.94 16.70
CA VAL A 560 5.04 -29.03 15.62
C VAL A 560 3.88 -28.21 15.07
N GLY A 561 2.72 -28.84 14.86
CA GLY A 561 1.50 -28.19 14.39
C GLY A 561 0.98 -27.14 15.37
N GLU A 562 1.01 -27.44 16.67
CA GLU A 562 0.64 -26.48 17.72
C GLU A 562 1.52 -25.23 17.68
N TYR A 563 2.85 -25.40 17.63
CA TYR A 563 3.78 -24.27 17.54
C TYR A 563 3.55 -23.50 16.24
N ALA A 564 3.38 -24.17 15.10
CA ALA A 564 3.11 -23.52 13.83
C ALA A 564 1.84 -22.64 13.87
N LYS A 565 0.80 -23.09 14.60
CA LYS A 565 -0.42 -22.31 14.86
C LYS A 565 -0.19 -21.14 15.81
N ARG A 566 0.59 -21.32 16.89
CA ARG A 566 1.00 -20.24 17.81
C ARG A 566 1.76 -19.12 17.08
N PHE A 567 2.66 -19.49 16.18
CA PHE A 567 3.40 -18.56 15.30
C PHE A 567 2.54 -17.96 14.18
N GLY A 568 1.36 -18.53 13.90
CA GLY A 568 0.46 -18.07 12.85
C GLY A 568 0.93 -18.41 11.43
N VAL A 569 1.85 -19.36 11.25
CA VAL A 569 2.32 -19.76 9.90
C VAL A 569 1.27 -20.57 9.16
N TYR A 570 0.52 -21.40 9.88
CA TYR A 570 -0.61 -22.17 9.38
C TYR A 570 -1.75 -22.09 10.39
N ASP A 571 -2.99 -22.14 9.91
CA ASP A 571 -4.16 -22.19 10.79
C ASP A 571 -4.35 -23.60 11.34
N GLU A 572 -4.09 -24.60 10.50
CA GLU A 572 -3.99 -26.02 10.84
C GLU A 572 -2.85 -26.67 10.04
N LEU A 573 -2.09 -27.54 10.67
CA LEU A 573 -0.98 -28.27 10.05
C LEU A 573 -1.30 -29.77 10.02
N PRO A 574 -1.35 -30.41 8.84
CA PRO A 574 -1.47 -31.86 8.76
C PRO A 574 -0.30 -32.58 9.44
N ASN A 575 -0.59 -33.72 10.07
CA ASN A 575 0.39 -34.50 10.85
C ASN A 575 1.34 -35.37 9.99
N TYR A 576 1.69 -34.92 8.79
CA TYR A 576 2.64 -35.62 7.91
C TYR A 576 4.06 -35.09 8.10
N LEU A 577 5.05 -35.99 8.21
CA LEU A 577 6.46 -35.62 8.44
C LEU A 577 7.06 -34.75 7.32
N SER A 578 6.52 -34.79 6.10
CA SER A 578 6.93 -33.90 5.00
C SER A 578 6.70 -32.42 5.33
N TYR A 579 5.73 -32.09 6.18
CA TYR A 579 5.47 -30.72 6.60
C TYR A 579 6.57 -30.16 7.50
N ALA A 580 7.34 -31.01 8.19
CA ALA A 580 8.54 -30.57 8.92
C ALA A 580 9.63 -30.00 7.99
N LEU A 581 9.57 -30.32 6.68
CA LEU A 581 10.42 -29.76 5.64
C LEU A 581 9.79 -28.57 4.90
N GLY A 582 8.61 -28.12 5.32
CA GLY A 582 7.91 -26.98 4.72
C GLY A 582 7.09 -27.32 3.48
N ALA A 583 6.47 -28.49 3.44
CA ALA A 583 5.58 -28.92 2.35
C ALA A 583 4.19 -28.22 2.34
N GLY A 584 3.81 -27.56 3.44
CA GLY A 584 2.58 -26.76 3.51
C GLY A 584 2.73 -25.41 2.82
N GLU A 585 1.64 -24.81 2.35
CA GLU A 585 1.67 -23.51 1.70
C GLU A 585 1.30 -22.37 2.66
N THR A 586 2.05 -21.27 2.61
CA THR A 586 1.82 -20.08 3.43
C THR A 586 2.19 -18.82 2.65
N THR A 587 2.16 -17.65 3.28
CA THR A 587 2.44 -16.36 2.64
C THR A 587 3.67 -15.68 3.23
N VAL A 588 4.27 -14.75 2.49
CA VAL A 588 5.41 -13.95 2.97
C VAL A 588 5.06 -13.22 4.26
N MET A 589 3.86 -12.62 4.32
CA MET A 589 3.37 -11.93 5.52
C MET A 589 3.36 -12.85 6.76
N ARG A 590 2.86 -14.08 6.62
CA ARG A 590 2.79 -15.05 7.73
C ARG A 590 4.18 -15.50 8.18
N MET A 591 5.08 -15.78 7.23
CA MET A 591 6.46 -16.16 7.55
C MET A 591 7.24 -15.04 8.24
N VAL A 592 7.14 -13.79 7.75
CA VAL A 592 7.80 -12.64 8.39
C VAL A 592 7.23 -12.40 9.78
N THR A 593 5.91 -12.49 9.95
CA THR A 593 5.26 -12.39 11.26
C THR A 593 5.81 -13.41 12.26
N ALA A 594 5.99 -14.67 11.84
CA ALA A 594 6.54 -15.72 12.70
C ALA A 594 8.00 -15.42 13.08
N TYR A 595 8.81 -14.95 12.13
CA TYR A 595 10.21 -14.60 12.40
C TYR A 595 10.37 -13.37 13.29
N SER A 596 9.45 -12.41 13.18
CA SER A 596 9.35 -11.28 14.11
C SER A 596 9.15 -11.72 15.56
N MET A 597 8.43 -12.83 15.79
CA MET A 597 8.25 -13.39 17.13
C MET A 597 9.54 -14.05 17.66
N PHE A 598 10.45 -14.53 16.81
CA PHE A 598 11.80 -14.91 17.29
C PHE A 598 12.60 -13.66 17.68
N ALA A 599 12.61 -12.65 16.82
CA ALA A 599 13.38 -11.41 17.00
C ALA A 599 13.01 -10.64 18.28
N ASN A 600 11.73 -10.64 18.66
CA ASN A 600 11.22 -9.90 19.81
C ASN A 600 11.23 -10.70 21.13
N GLY A 601 11.82 -11.90 21.15
CA GLY A 601 11.89 -12.74 22.33
C GLY A 601 10.62 -13.55 22.63
N GLY A 602 9.84 -13.91 21.60
CA GLY A 602 8.74 -14.87 21.70
C GLY A 602 7.37 -14.26 22.00
N ARG A 603 7.19 -12.95 21.84
CA ARG A 603 5.90 -12.28 22.06
C ARG A 603 5.07 -12.29 20.79
N ARG A 604 3.77 -12.55 20.92
CA ARG A 604 2.82 -12.55 19.81
C ARG A 604 2.87 -11.22 19.04
N VAL A 605 3.03 -11.32 17.74
CA VAL A 605 2.92 -10.19 16.81
C VAL A 605 1.67 -10.37 15.96
N LYS A 606 0.90 -9.28 15.79
CA LYS A 606 -0.18 -9.21 14.79
C LYS A 606 0.26 -8.20 13.73
N PRO A 607 0.40 -8.61 12.46
CA PRO A 607 0.80 -7.68 11.41
C PRO A 607 -0.28 -6.61 11.25
N THR A 608 0.13 -5.37 11.03
CA THR A 608 -0.79 -4.28 10.69
C THR A 608 -0.22 -3.44 9.55
N LEU A 609 -1.13 -2.93 8.72
CA LEU A 609 -0.86 -1.93 7.69
C LEU A 609 -1.31 -0.53 8.15
N ILE A 610 -2.12 -0.44 9.21
CA ILE A 610 -2.78 0.78 9.66
C ILE A 610 -2.38 1.05 11.10
N ASP A 611 -1.85 2.25 11.37
CA ASP A 611 -1.60 2.71 12.73
C ASP A 611 -2.89 3.27 13.36
N ARG A 612 -3.60 4.12 12.59
CA ARG A 612 -4.75 4.87 13.08
C ARG A 612 -5.74 5.19 11.97
N ILE A 613 -7.04 5.14 12.29
CA ILE A 613 -8.12 5.67 11.44
C ILE A 613 -8.89 6.69 12.25
N GLN A 614 -9.09 7.86 11.66
CA GLN A 614 -9.96 8.90 12.18
C GLN A 614 -11.17 9.09 11.27
N ASP A 615 -12.30 9.44 11.85
CA ASP A 615 -13.46 9.89 11.10
C ASP A 615 -13.27 11.33 10.56
N ARG A 616 -14.28 11.82 9.84
CA ARG A 616 -14.30 13.19 9.29
C ARG A 616 -14.22 14.31 10.33
N TYR A 617 -14.51 14.01 11.59
CA TYR A 617 -14.46 14.96 12.71
C TYR A 617 -13.13 14.88 13.46
N GLY A 618 -12.23 13.97 13.06
CA GLY A 618 -10.94 13.76 13.70
C GLY A 618 -10.98 12.81 14.89
N HIS A 619 -12.11 12.18 15.21
CA HIS A 619 -12.17 11.19 16.28
C HIS A 619 -11.48 9.89 15.85
N THR A 620 -10.63 9.35 16.71
CA THR A 620 -9.94 8.08 16.43
C THR A 620 -10.91 6.92 16.60
N ILE A 621 -11.24 6.25 15.50
CA ILE A 621 -12.15 5.09 15.48
C ILE A 621 -11.39 3.76 15.43
N PHE A 622 -10.11 3.79 15.10
CA PHE A 622 -9.21 2.64 15.17
C PHE A 622 -7.80 3.07 15.54
N LYS A 623 -7.16 2.27 16.39
CA LYS A 623 -5.75 2.38 16.76
C LYS A 623 -5.17 0.98 16.93
N HIS A 624 -4.07 0.67 16.24
CA HIS A 624 -3.41 -0.64 16.34
C HIS A 624 -2.68 -0.83 17.68
N ASP A 625 -1.89 0.16 18.10
CA ASP A 625 -1.13 0.05 19.34
C ASP A 625 -2.06 0.23 20.56
N THR A 626 -2.31 -0.90 21.23
CA THR A 626 -3.18 -1.03 22.40
C THR A 626 -2.40 -1.10 23.71
N ARG A 627 -1.07 -0.94 23.68
CA ARG A 627 -0.24 -0.95 24.90
C ARG A 627 -0.62 0.21 25.82
N GLU A 628 -0.72 -0.08 27.11
CA GLU A 628 -0.99 0.94 28.13
C GLU A 628 0.30 1.73 28.40
N CYS A 629 0.24 3.06 28.24
CA CYS A 629 1.30 3.95 28.73
C CYS A 629 0.83 4.68 29.99
N ARG A 630 1.16 4.13 31.16
CA ARG A 630 0.82 4.73 32.46
C ARG A 630 1.80 5.88 32.74
N GLY A 631 1.31 7.11 32.87
CA GLY A 631 2.14 8.29 33.13
C GLY A 631 2.70 9.01 31.89
N CYS A 632 2.21 8.67 30.69
CA CYS A 632 2.55 9.39 29.45
C CYS A 632 1.92 10.79 29.32
N ASP A 633 0.90 11.08 30.12
CA ASP A 633 0.10 12.29 30.08
C ASP A 633 0.74 13.50 30.78
N ALA A 634 1.80 13.27 31.59
CA ALA A 634 2.64 14.26 32.28
C ALA A 634 1.97 15.63 32.50
N PRO A 635 0.80 15.71 33.18
CA PRO A 635 -0.07 16.88 33.15
C PRO A 635 0.54 18.11 33.81
N GLY A 636 1.54 17.92 34.67
CA GLY A 636 2.33 18.98 35.30
C GLY A 636 3.64 19.31 34.57
N GLY A 637 3.79 18.91 33.30
CA GLY A 637 5.01 19.02 32.52
C GLY A 637 6.04 17.91 32.82
N TRP A 638 7.05 17.79 31.95
CA TRP A 638 8.19 16.90 32.18
C TRP A 638 9.09 17.47 33.29
N LYS A 639 9.31 16.70 34.35
CA LYS A 639 10.11 17.03 35.54
C LYS A 639 11.34 16.12 35.68
N SER A 640 11.87 15.63 34.55
CA SER A 640 12.98 14.66 34.53
C SER A 640 12.70 13.36 35.30
N GLN A 641 11.42 12.97 35.38
CA GLN A 641 11.02 11.65 35.88
C GLN A 641 11.51 10.54 34.92
N PRO A 642 11.64 9.28 35.38
CA PRO A 642 11.89 8.17 34.48
C PRO A 642 10.84 8.09 33.37
N GLU A 643 11.28 7.72 32.17
CA GLU A 643 10.39 7.48 31.03
C GLU A 643 9.36 6.39 31.39
N PRO A 644 8.06 6.62 31.16
CA PRO A 644 7.03 5.61 31.37
C PRO A 644 7.33 4.33 30.61
N GLN A 645 7.27 3.19 31.29
CA GLN A 645 7.37 1.89 30.61
C GLN A 645 6.02 1.49 30.03
N LEU A 646 6.02 1.13 28.75
CA LEU A 646 4.86 0.57 28.07
C LEU A 646 4.57 -0.82 28.63
N VAL A 647 3.36 -1.03 29.14
CA VAL A 647 2.94 -2.36 29.63
C VAL A 647 2.58 -3.24 28.43
N ASP A 648 3.39 -4.25 28.19
CA ASP A 648 3.17 -5.21 27.11
C ASP A 648 2.41 -6.45 27.61
N ARG A 649 1.13 -6.56 27.25
CA ARG A 649 0.24 -7.68 27.60
C ARG A 649 0.12 -8.73 26.50
N ARG A 650 0.94 -8.66 25.45
CA ARG A 650 0.88 -9.66 24.37
C ARG A 650 1.23 -11.04 24.90
N GLU A 651 0.50 -12.03 24.41
CA GLU A 651 0.74 -13.44 24.69
C GLU A 651 2.22 -13.81 24.45
N GLN A 652 2.82 -14.56 25.37
CA GLN A 652 4.13 -15.16 25.19
C GLN A 652 3.93 -16.49 24.45
N VAL A 653 4.25 -16.53 23.15
CA VAL A 653 4.02 -17.71 22.30
C VAL A 653 5.18 -18.71 22.30
N LEU A 654 6.36 -18.25 22.67
CA LEU A 654 7.58 -19.03 22.80
C LEU A 654 8.35 -18.55 24.03
N ASP A 655 8.98 -19.42 24.80
CA ASP A 655 9.87 -18.98 25.88
C ASP A 655 11.00 -18.05 25.35
N PRO A 656 11.29 -16.92 26.02
CA PRO A 656 12.29 -15.96 25.55
C PRO A 656 13.70 -16.57 25.43
N MET A 657 14.05 -17.56 26.25
CA MET A 657 15.34 -18.25 26.17
C MET A 657 15.38 -19.18 24.95
N THR A 658 14.28 -19.86 24.63
CA THR A 658 14.17 -20.61 23.35
C THR A 658 14.28 -19.69 22.14
N ALA A 659 13.60 -18.53 22.18
CA ALA A 659 13.66 -17.55 21.10
C ALA A 659 15.10 -17.07 20.86
N TYR A 660 15.87 -16.84 21.93
CA TYR A 660 17.28 -16.49 21.85
C TYR A 660 18.14 -17.65 21.31
N GLN A 661 17.94 -18.89 21.76
CA GLN A 661 18.65 -20.06 21.24
C GLN A 661 18.45 -20.22 19.72
N ILE A 662 17.21 -20.14 19.25
CA ILE A 662 16.88 -20.22 17.82
C ILE A 662 17.48 -19.05 17.04
N THR A 663 17.44 -17.84 17.61
CA THR A 663 18.07 -16.66 17.01
C THR A 663 19.56 -16.85 16.80
N GLU A 664 20.29 -17.30 17.83
CA GLU A 664 21.76 -17.49 17.74
C GLU A 664 22.13 -18.70 16.86
N MET A 665 21.29 -19.74 16.79
CA MET A 665 21.45 -20.80 15.77
C MET A 665 21.26 -20.26 14.34
N MET A 666 20.30 -19.35 14.13
CA MET A 666 20.05 -18.70 12.84
C MET A 666 21.09 -17.63 12.47
N GLU A 667 21.73 -16.97 13.45
CA GLU A 667 22.96 -16.19 13.20
C GLU A 667 24.04 -17.10 12.62
N GLY A 668 24.16 -18.34 13.12
CA GLY A 668 25.03 -19.35 12.56
C GLY A 668 24.78 -19.65 11.08
N VAL A 669 23.51 -19.65 10.64
CA VAL A 669 23.13 -19.84 9.21
C VAL A 669 23.73 -18.73 8.34
N VAL A 670 23.72 -17.49 8.83
CA VAL A 670 24.27 -16.32 8.15
C VAL A 670 25.80 -16.26 8.25
N GLN A 671 26.39 -16.67 9.38
CA GLN A 671 27.84 -16.57 9.56
C GLN A 671 28.62 -17.69 8.89
N ARG A 672 28.04 -18.91 8.86
CA ARG A 672 28.75 -20.16 8.51
C ARG A 672 27.92 -21.17 7.71
N GLY A 673 26.64 -20.88 7.47
CA GLY A 673 25.68 -21.83 6.90
C GLY A 673 25.22 -21.49 5.49
N THR A 674 23.94 -21.73 5.21
CA THR A 674 23.36 -21.60 3.86
C THR A 674 23.10 -20.15 3.40
N ALA A 675 23.27 -19.15 4.27
CA ALA A 675 22.98 -17.74 3.98
C ALA A 675 24.20 -16.81 4.12
N THR A 676 25.41 -17.34 3.92
CA THR A 676 26.67 -16.60 4.14
C THR A 676 26.80 -15.29 3.37
N VAL A 677 26.12 -15.18 2.22
CA VAL A 677 26.06 -13.94 1.43
C VAL A 677 25.50 -12.75 2.24
N VAL A 678 24.63 -13.00 3.22
CA VAL A 678 24.02 -11.97 4.07
C VAL A 678 25.01 -11.40 5.09
N LYS A 679 26.12 -12.10 5.38
CA LYS A 679 27.18 -11.61 6.27
C LYS A 679 27.76 -10.26 5.81
N GLU A 680 27.75 -9.99 4.51
CA GLU A 680 28.19 -8.72 3.93
C GLU A 680 27.41 -7.49 4.40
N VAL A 681 26.23 -7.67 5.02
CA VAL A 681 25.49 -6.56 5.66
C VAL A 681 26.33 -5.92 6.79
N GLY A 682 27.26 -6.68 7.39
CA GLY A 682 28.17 -6.16 8.41
C GLY A 682 27.51 -5.87 9.76
N LYS A 683 26.32 -6.43 10.01
CA LYS A 683 25.54 -6.26 11.25
C LYS A 683 25.05 -7.62 11.76
N PRO A 684 24.68 -7.75 13.05
CA PRO A 684 24.04 -8.95 13.57
C PRO A 684 22.72 -9.23 12.83
N ILE A 685 22.67 -10.35 12.11
CA ILE A 685 21.52 -10.81 11.35
C ILE A 685 21.34 -12.31 11.60
N ALA A 686 20.13 -12.68 11.99
CA ALA A 686 19.69 -14.06 12.04
C ALA A 686 18.77 -14.32 10.84
N GLY A 687 18.86 -15.50 10.23
CA GLY A 687 17.93 -15.83 9.15
C GLY A 687 18.02 -17.26 8.67
N LYS A 688 17.15 -17.62 7.73
CA LYS A 688 17.07 -18.96 7.17
C LYS A 688 16.68 -18.90 5.69
N THR A 689 17.36 -19.73 4.90
CA THR A 689 16.98 -20.00 3.51
C THR A 689 15.89 -21.06 3.42
N GLY A 690 15.02 -20.91 2.43
CA GLY A 690 14.06 -21.93 2.00
C GLY A 690 14.25 -22.23 0.51
N THR A 691 14.23 -23.51 0.17
CA THR A 691 14.18 -24.02 -1.20
C THR A 691 13.20 -25.17 -1.19
N THR A 692 12.29 -25.22 -2.16
CA THR A 692 11.33 -26.32 -2.33
C THR A 692 11.86 -27.38 -3.28
N ASN A 693 11.19 -28.53 -3.33
CA ASN A 693 11.52 -29.57 -4.31
C ASN A 693 11.35 -29.04 -5.74
N ASP A 694 12.21 -29.50 -6.65
CA ASP A 694 12.32 -29.01 -8.03
C ASP A 694 12.55 -27.48 -8.13
N GLU A 695 13.08 -26.85 -7.07
CA GLU A 695 13.42 -25.42 -7.04
C GLU A 695 12.30 -24.52 -7.57
N LYS A 696 11.03 -24.82 -7.25
CA LYS A 696 9.88 -24.03 -7.75
C LYS A 696 9.77 -22.69 -7.03
N ASP A 697 10.14 -22.68 -5.76
CA ASP A 697 10.03 -21.54 -4.86
C ASP A 697 11.31 -21.40 -4.03
N VAL A 698 11.83 -20.18 -3.96
CA VAL A 698 13.01 -19.84 -3.16
C VAL A 698 12.70 -18.72 -2.19
N TRP A 699 13.23 -18.86 -0.98
CA TRP A 699 12.93 -18.00 0.15
C TRP A 699 14.18 -17.60 0.92
N PHE A 700 14.11 -16.42 1.50
CA PHE A 700 14.93 -16.04 2.63
C PHE A 700 14.07 -15.26 3.62
N VAL A 701 14.10 -15.65 4.89
CA VAL A 701 13.46 -14.89 5.97
C VAL A 701 14.50 -14.68 7.05
N GLY A 702 14.67 -13.43 7.48
CA GLY A 702 15.67 -13.06 8.46
C GLY A 702 15.37 -11.74 9.11
N PHE A 703 16.14 -11.40 10.13
CA PHE A 703 15.92 -10.21 10.92
C PHE A 703 17.20 -9.71 11.57
N SER A 704 17.26 -8.39 11.75
CA SER A 704 18.06 -7.73 12.80
C SER A 704 17.19 -7.57 14.06
N PRO A 705 17.73 -7.07 15.19
CA PRO A 705 16.91 -6.82 16.38
C PRO A 705 15.69 -5.92 16.16
N ASP A 706 15.75 -5.02 15.17
CA ASP A 706 14.75 -3.96 14.96
C ASP A 706 14.00 -4.07 13.61
N LEU A 707 14.35 -5.04 12.76
CA LEU A 707 13.76 -5.19 11.44
C LEU A 707 13.75 -6.65 10.98
N ALA A 708 12.56 -7.19 10.71
CA ALA A 708 12.37 -8.47 10.05
C ALA A 708 12.09 -8.27 8.55
N VAL A 709 12.63 -9.15 7.71
CA VAL A 709 12.42 -9.15 6.27
C VAL A 709 12.22 -10.57 5.75
N GLY A 710 11.29 -10.73 4.82
CA GLY A 710 11.07 -11.96 4.07
C GLY A 710 11.05 -11.67 2.58
N VAL A 711 11.71 -12.54 1.82
CA VAL A 711 11.75 -12.52 0.35
C VAL A 711 11.31 -13.87 -0.16
N TYR A 712 10.37 -13.84 -1.10
CA TYR A 712 9.89 -14.97 -1.89
C TYR A 712 10.13 -14.70 -3.37
N MET A 713 10.52 -15.73 -4.12
CA MET A 713 10.56 -15.69 -5.58
C MET A 713 10.18 -17.04 -6.19
N GLY A 714 9.44 -16.97 -7.29
CA GLY A 714 8.88 -18.11 -8.00
C GLY A 714 8.01 -17.68 -9.17
N TYR A 715 7.50 -18.64 -9.93
CA TYR A 715 6.54 -18.38 -11.00
C TYR A 715 5.11 -18.52 -10.51
N ASP A 716 4.22 -17.63 -10.98
CA ASP A 716 2.79 -17.69 -10.64
C ASP A 716 2.16 -19.06 -10.95
N LYS A 717 2.54 -19.63 -12.09
CA LYS A 717 2.34 -21.05 -12.37
C LYS A 717 3.61 -21.78 -11.97
N PRO A 718 3.63 -22.54 -10.85
CA PRO A 718 4.85 -23.12 -10.32
C PRO A 718 5.58 -23.97 -11.37
N ARG A 719 6.83 -23.63 -11.64
CA ARG A 719 7.76 -24.36 -12.51
C ARG A 719 9.18 -24.17 -11.98
N ASN A 720 10.09 -25.06 -12.39
CA ASN A 720 11.47 -25.09 -11.90
C ASN A 720 12.23 -23.78 -12.23
N LEU A 721 12.95 -23.21 -11.26
CA LEU A 721 13.78 -22.00 -11.40
C LEU A 721 15.22 -22.28 -11.91
N GLY A 722 15.51 -23.52 -12.28
CA GLY A 722 16.84 -24.02 -12.59
C GLY A 722 17.55 -24.58 -11.37
N ARG A 723 18.38 -25.60 -11.59
CA ARG A 723 19.07 -26.36 -10.52
C ARG A 723 20.01 -25.53 -9.62
N THR A 724 20.39 -24.32 -10.04
CA THR A 724 21.25 -23.42 -9.27
C THR A 724 20.45 -22.38 -8.46
N ALA A 725 19.14 -22.28 -8.71
CA ALA A 725 18.26 -21.34 -8.03
C ALA A 725 17.87 -21.87 -6.64
N THR A 726 18.61 -21.42 -5.63
CA THR A 726 18.34 -21.76 -4.22
C THR A 726 18.05 -20.51 -3.41
N GLY A 727 17.43 -20.66 -2.23
CA GLY A 727 17.21 -19.54 -1.32
C GLY A 727 18.49 -18.75 -1.00
N GLY A 728 19.65 -19.42 -0.91
CA GLY A 728 20.93 -18.76 -0.63
C GLY A 728 21.54 -18.00 -1.82
N HIS A 729 21.24 -18.39 -3.05
CA HIS A 729 21.81 -17.80 -4.27
C HIS A 729 20.89 -16.78 -4.94
N VAL A 730 19.59 -16.82 -4.67
CA VAL A 730 18.61 -15.95 -5.35
C VAL A 730 17.85 -15.06 -4.37
N ALA A 731 17.23 -15.60 -3.32
CA ALA A 731 16.44 -14.80 -2.37
C ALA A 731 17.31 -14.06 -1.33
N ALA A 732 18.32 -14.72 -0.76
CA ALA A 732 19.19 -14.13 0.26
C ALA A 732 20.01 -12.91 -0.23
N PRO A 733 20.53 -12.87 -1.48
CA PRO A 733 21.18 -11.66 -2.01
C PRO A 733 20.24 -10.45 -2.09
N ILE A 734 18.96 -10.66 -2.44
CA ILE A 734 17.96 -9.58 -2.47
C ILE A 734 17.76 -9.03 -1.06
N ALA A 735 17.59 -9.91 -0.07
CA ALA A 735 17.46 -9.51 1.33
C ALA A 735 18.72 -8.83 1.86
N ARG A 736 19.92 -9.30 1.50
CA ARG A 736 21.20 -8.66 1.82
C ARG A 736 21.24 -7.22 1.29
N ASP A 737 20.90 -7.01 0.02
CA ASP A 737 20.96 -5.69 -0.60
C ASP A 737 19.95 -4.73 0.03
N PHE A 738 18.75 -5.23 0.37
CA PHE A 738 17.77 -4.47 1.13
C PHE A 738 18.28 -4.11 2.53
N LEU A 739 18.80 -5.08 3.29
CA LEU A 739 19.30 -4.87 4.65
C LEU A 739 20.52 -3.94 4.70
N LYS A 740 21.41 -3.98 3.70
CA LYS A 740 22.52 -3.03 3.57
C LYS A 740 22.00 -1.59 3.49
N LEU A 741 20.94 -1.35 2.72
CA LEU A 741 20.33 -0.02 2.58
C LEU A 741 19.54 0.36 3.84
N ALA A 742 18.63 -0.51 4.29
CA ALA A 742 17.70 -0.24 5.39
C ALA A 742 18.41 -0.05 6.74
N LEU A 743 19.56 -0.71 6.92
CA LEU A 743 20.32 -0.63 8.16
C LEU A 743 21.55 0.28 8.06
N ALA A 744 21.85 0.92 6.93
CA ALA A 744 23.12 1.65 6.71
C ALA A 744 23.49 2.56 7.91
N ASP A 745 22.54 3.39 8.35
CA ASP A 745 22.72 4.38 9.43
C ASP A 745 22.44 3.85 10.85
N LYS A 746 22.25 2.53 11.01
CA LYS A 746 21.96 1.89 12.31
C LYS A 746 23.23 1.32 12.96
N PRO A 747 23.38 1.34 14.30
CA PRO A 747 24.49 0.65 14.94
C PRO A 747 24.38 -0.89 14.77
N PRO A 748 25.48 -1.65 14.85
CA PRO A 748 25.47 -3.11 14.84
C PRO A 748 25.02 -3.66 16.20
N THR A 749 23.77 -3.43 16.58
CA THR A 749 23.20 -3.85 17.86
C THR A 749 23.17 -5.38 17.97
N PRO A 750 23.73 -6.00 19.02
CA PRO A 750 23.64 -7.44 19.24
C PRO A 750 22.23 -7.86 19.68
N PHE A 751 21.88 -9.13 19.46
CA PHE A 751 20.63 -9.68 19.98
C PHE A 751 20.62 -9.72 21.51
N LYS A 752 19.48 -9.33 22.11
CA LYS A 752 19.34 -9.26 23.56
C LYS A 752 19.34 -10.67 24.17
N VAL A 753 20.31 -10.93 25.04
CA VAL A 753 20.35 -12.16 25.85
C VAL A 753 19.30 -12.07 26.96
N PRO A 754 18.34 -13.01 27.03
CA PRO A 754 17.34 -13.02 28.10
C PRO A 754 17.98 -13.44 29.43
N ALA A 755 17.42 -12.95 30.54
CA ALA A 755 17.89 -13.29 31.87
C ALA A 755 17.81 -14.80 32.12
N GLY A 756 18.86 -15.38 32.70
CA GLY A 756 18.94 -16.82 33.02
C GLY A 756 19.68 -17.67 31.99
N ILE A 757 19.88 -17.21 30.75
CA ILE A 757 20.73 -17.90 29.79
C ILE A 757 22.17 -17.96 30.29
N LYS A 758 22.77 -19.16 30.24
CA LYS A 758 24.19 -19.39 30.46
C LYS A 758 24.87 -19.64 29.12
N LEU A 759 25.88 -18.84 28.80
CA LEU A 759 26.75 -19.08 27.65
C LEU A 759 27.89 -20.01 28.08
N ILE A 760 27.93 -21.21 27.53
CA ILE A 760 28.92 -22.24 27.88
C ILE A 760 29.77 -22.55 26.65
N ARG A 761 31.09 -22.66 26.85
CA ARG A 761 32.02 -23.03 25.79
C ARG A 761 31.87 -24.52 25.46
N VAL A 762 31.60 -24.82 24.20
CA VAL A 762 31.45 -26.19 23.68
C VAL A 762 32.31 -26.42 22.45
N ASP A 763 32.66 -27.66 22.18
CA ASP A 763 33.23 -28.06 20.89
C ASP A 763 32.15 -27.95 19.81
N ALA A 764 32.45 -27.23 18.73
CA ALA A 764 31.47 -26.90 17.71
C ALA A 764 30.97 -28.12 16.92
N LYS A 765 31.72 -29.23 16.88
CA LYS A 765 31.35 -30.44 16.15
C LYS A 765 30.46 -31.34 16.99
N THR A 766 30.86 -31.58 18.24
CA THR A 766 30.26 -32.57 19.14
C THR A 766 29.21 -31.96 20.08
N GLY A 767 29.26 -30.65 20.33
CA GLY A 767 28.38 -29.97 21.30
C GLY A 767 28.75 -30.24 22.76
N MET A 768 29.79 -31.03 23.03
CA MET A 768 30.26 -31.32 24.38
C MET A 768 30.98 -30.12 24.99
N ARG A 769 31.01 -30.04 26.32
CA ARG A 769 31.72 -28.99 27.05
C ARG A 769 33.20 -28.99 26.65
N ALA A 770 33.73 -27.81 26.32
CA ALA A 770 35.15 -27.63 26.03
C ALA A 770 35.89 -27.04 27.25
N GLY A 771 36.99 -27.67 27.64
CA GLY A 771 37.85 -27.28 28.75
C GLY A 771 38.96 -26.30 28.37
N PRO A 772 39.64 -25.70 29.37
CA PRO A 772 40.84 -24.90 29.15
C PRO A 772 41.99 -25.81 28.64
N GLY A 773 42.26 -25.78 27.33
CA GLY A 773 43.29 -26.61 26.69
C GLY A 773 42.80 -27.37 25.46
N ASP A 774 41.48 -27.46 25.26
CA ASP A 774 40.91 -28.06 24.05
C ASP A 774 41.18 -27.14 22.85
N GLY A 775 42.17 -27.51 22.03
CA GLY A 775 42.60 -26.78 20.82
C GLY A 775 41.63 -26.86 19.63
N GLY A 776 40.40 -27.35 19.85
CA GLY A 776 39.37 -27.52 18.83
C GLY A 776 38.64 -26.22 18.45
N ASN A 777 37.85 -26.30 17.38
CA ASN A 777 36.93 -25.22 16.99
C ASN A 777 35.82 -25.11 18.04
N THR A 778 35.94 -24.16 18.96
CA THR A 778 35.01 -23.98 20.08
C THR A 778 34.08 -22.79 19.85
N ILE A 779 32.86 -22.88 20.37
CA ILE A 779 31.86 -21.80 20.30
C ILE A 779 31.25 -21.56 21.69
N LEU A 780 30.69 -20.37 21.90
CA LEU A 780 29.80 -20.12 23.02
C LEU A 780 28.39 -20.54 22.62
N GLU A 781 27.79 -21.39 23.42
CA GLU A 781 26.48 -22.00 23.17
C GLU A 781 25.52 -21.63 24.30
N ALA A 782 24.28 -21.31 23.94
CA ALA A 782 23.28 -20.81 24.89
C ALA A 782 22.47 -21.94 25.53
N PHE A 783 22.53 -22.04 26.86
CA PHE A 783 21.79 -23.02 27.66
C PHE A 783 20.81 -22.34 28.62
N LYS A 784 19.61 -22.90 28.73
CA LYS A 784 18.59 -22.50 29.72
C LYS A 784 19.00 -22.95 31.14
N PRO A 785 18.48 -22.31 32.20
CA PRO A 785 18.61 -22.83 33.56
C PRO A 785 18.21 -24.31 33.65
N GLY A 786 19.02 -25.12 34.33
CA GLY A 786 18.80 -26.57 34.45
C GLY A 786 19.26 -27.40 33.24
N THR A 787 19.70 -26.76 32.15
CA THR A 787 20.31 -27.46 30.99
C THR A 787 21.81 -27.20 30.92
N ALA A 788 22.55 -28.10 30.29
CA ALA A 788 24.00 -28.02 30.11
C ALA A 788 24.40 -28.77 28.82
N PRO A 789 25.63 -28.57 28.33
CA PRO A 789 26.19 -29.46 27.31
C PRO A 789 26.10 -30.92 27.77
N PRO A 790 25.87 -31.88 26.86
CA PRO A 790 25.83 -33.29 27.22
C PRO A 790 27.15 -33.72 27.86
N ASP A 791 27.07 -34.42 28.99
CA ASP A 791 28.24 -35.01 29.66
C ASP A 791 28.69 -36.31 28.97
N ASN A 792 27.77 -37.02 28.31
CA ASN A 792 28.00 -38.25 27.56
C ASN A 792 27.45 -38.16 26.12
N TYR A 793 28.07 -38.86 25.17
CA TYR A 793 27.70 -38.83 23.76
C TYR A 793 26.49 -39.73 23.43
N SER A 794 25.27 -39.21 23.59
CA SER A 794 24.03 -39.88 23.17
C SER A 794 23.50 -39.32 21.84
N VAL A 795 23.17 -40.18 20.88
CA VAL A 795 22.73 -39.78 19.53
C VAL A 795 21.32 -40.28 19.23
N ILE A 796 20.39 -39.36 19.00
CA ILE A 796 19.02 -39.69 18.60
C ILE A 796 19.04 -40.32 17.20
N GLY A 797 18.34 -41.45 17.05
CA GLY A 797 18.25 -42.22 15.81
C GLY A 797 19.33 -43.31 15.65
N VAL A 798 20.13 -43.56 16.69
CA VAL A 798 20.99 -44.74 16.81
C VAL A 798 20.42 -45.60 17.95
N ALA A 799 20.20 -46.90 17.70
CA ALA A 799 19.83 -47.84 18.76
C ALA A 799 21.10 -48.33 19.46
N ASP A 800 21.05 -48.49 20.79
CA ASP A 800 22.15 -49.12 21.53
C ASP A 800 22.25 -50.62 21.14
N ALA A 801 23.33 -51.31 21.56
CA ALA A 801 23.62 -52.71 21.20
C ALA A 801 22.47 -53.70 21.49
N ASP A 802 21.53 -53.33 22.37
CA ASP A 802 20.34 -54.12 22.73
C ASP A 802 19.04 -53.67 22.01
N GLY A 803 19.13 -52.84 20.96
CA GLY A 803 17.99 -52.41 20.15
C GLY A 803 17.04 -51.39 20.83
N ARG A 804 17.47 -50.77 21.93
CA ARG A 804 16.69 -49.73 22.63
C ARG A 804 17.08 -48.34 22.11
N SER A 805 16.07 -47.51 21.81
CA SER A 805 16.29 -46.08 21.60
C SER A 805 16.66 -45.43 22.94
N PRO A 806 17.72 -44.61 23.02
CA PRO A 806 18.08 -43.96 24.27
C PRO A 806 16.97 -43.00 24.71
N ALA A 807 16.45 -43.19 25.92
CA ALA A 807 15.56 -42.24 26.57
C ALA A 807 16.32 -40.95 26.92
N PRO A 808 15.66 -39.77 26.95
CA PRO A 808 16.32 -38.53 27.34
C PRO A 808 16.92 -38.65 28.75
N GLY A 809 18.17 -38.23 28.93
CA GLY A 809 18.84 -38.15 30.23
C GLY A 809 18.18 -37.16 31.21
N PRO A 810 18.62 -37.16 32.47
CA PRO A 810 17.83 -37.55 33.63
C PRO A 810 16.71 -36.56 33.96
N GLN A 811 15.57 -37.11 34.39
CA GLN A 811 14.59 -36.37 35.20
C GLN A 811 15.31 -35.72 36.39
N PRO A 812 14.85 -34.54 36.86
CA PRO A 812 15.43 -33.90 38.02
C PRO A 812 15.42 -34.88 39.20
N SER A 813 16.60 -35.14 39.76
CA SER A 813 16.73 -35.88 41.00
C SER A 813 15.91 -35.20 42.09
N GLN A 814 14.80 -35.82 42.50
CA GLN A 814 14.17 -35.52 43.77
C GLN A 814 15.10 -36.02 44.88
N SER A 815 15.87 -35.11 45.48
CA SER A 815 16.51 -35.35 46.77
C SER A 815 16.26 -34.16 47.69
N GLY A 816 15.23 -34.32 48.54
CA GLY A 816 15.14 -33.83 49.91
C GLY A 816 15.05 -32.32 50.16
N GLY A 817 13.83 -31.82 50.39
CA GLY A 817 13.58 -30.56 51.10
C GLY A 817 12.24 -29.90 50.78
N GLN A 818 11.16 -30.29 51.45
CA GLN A 818 9.98 -29.43 51.65
C GLN A 818 10.37 -28.24 52.58
N PRO A 819 9.75 -27.04 52.49
CA PRO A 819 8.30 -26.87 52.40
C PRO A 819 7.74 -25.82 51.42
N ASP A 820 6.47 -26.08 51.07
CA ASP A 820 5.33 -25.19 50.83
C ASP A 820 5.31 -24.05 49.77
N GLY A 821 4.40 -24.24 48.81
CA GLY A 821 3.52 -23.17 48.34
C GLY A 821 3.59 -22.83 46.85
N GLY A 822 2.60 -23.26 46.05
CA GLY A 822 2.25 -22.56 44.80
C GLY A 822 1.81 -23.40 43.60
N PHE A 823 0.52 -23.73 43.54
CA PHE A 823 -0.34 -23.92 42.35
C PHE A 823 0.27 -24.43 41.03
N PHE A 824 0.11 -25.73 40.78
CA PHE A 824 -0.03 -26.27 39.42
C PHE A 824 -1.49 -26.69 39.20
N MET A 825 -2.21 -25.98 38.32
CA MET A 825 -3.52 -26.39 37.82
C MET A 825 -3.35 -27.57 36.85
N ARG A 826 -3.98 -28.70 37.16
CA ARG A 826 -4.22 -29.80 36.21
C ARG A 826 -5.48 -29.51 35.39
N PRO A 827 -5.52 -29.78 34.07
CA PRO A 827 -6.78 -29.81 33.33
C PRO A 827 -7.49 -31.14 33.59
N GLY A 828 -8.72 -31.06 34.11
CA GLY A 828 -9.61 -32.21 34.29
C GLY A 828 -10.19 -32.67 32.95
N THR A 829 -10.18 -33.98 32.74
CA THR A 829 -10.87 -34.66 31.64
C THR A 829 -12.37 -34.73 31.96
N GLY A 830 -13.17 -33.93 31.27
CA GLY A 830 -14.63 -34.01 31.29
C GLY A 830 -15.13 -34.98 30.24
N GLY A 831 -15.70 -36.11 30.69
CA GLY A 831 -16.39 -37.09 29.86
C GLY A 831 -17.83 -36.69 29.53
N LEU A 832 -18.28 -37.19 28.38
CA LEU A 832 -19.65 -37.44 27.92
C LEU A 832 -20.77 -37.23 28.96
N TYR A 833 -21.65 -36.25 28.71
CA TYR A 833 -23.08 -36.39 28.37
C TYR A 833 -23.57 -35.10 27.69
#